data_AF-A0A2N1Y5M8-F1
#
_entry.id   AF-A0A2N1Y5M8-F1
#
_cell.length_a   1.000
_cell.length_b   1.000
_cell.length_c   1.000
_cell.angle_alpha   90.00
_cell.angle_beta   90.00
_cell.angle_gamma   90.00
#
_symmetry.space_group_name_H-M   'P 1'
#
loop_
_entity.id
_entity.type
_entity.pdbx_description
1 polymer ?
#
loop_
_entity_poly.entity_id
_entity_poly.type
_entity_poly.pdbx_seq_one_letter_code
_entity_poly.pdbx_strand_id
1 'polypeptide(L)'
;MPGCGMPECGMAGDLHPLPSVLNDWLNERRTRLQAAGLDVDDTAEPRLLDDVLIASDFAFDSLLRDPALWPLAQHDLPPPPLLAADATAQWPALLRRYRVAGSLAMIVADVADPNAIDHVLRGTSELADRCIGTALAAVQGDMAQRHGVVCDHNGDPQSLVVFGLGKLGGRELNFSSDVDLVFAFPEPGQSSGKRVLEAETWFARAGQQLIQLLDDVTADGFCYRVDMRLRPFGSSGRLVLPFTAMEQYFQREGRDWERYAWIKARPVAGDVLAGERLLDTLRPFVYRRYLDYGALDGLRAMKALIAAEVERRDMAEHIKLGPGGIREIEFLVQALQLVRAGREPQLRQRGLLTALQALADAGHFSAEVADRLATAYRFLRRLENRLQMLADQQTHQLPDDEFTRLRLAIGLGYPQWQGLYEQLQQHRNVVSEEFDRLLAPRKRTAKASVLERYWRALPDAGEPDVLAEAGFDDAAGADTALRQFAASPALRTLSTRGRSRLDRVLPALLFATGASSDPHTALPRLLSLIGAIVRRSSYLALLEEAPKALARLVNVVSRSALLAEHLVQHPLLLDELLDSRYVDLPPDEDSLRTELAGALAGLAADDTEERLRVLNEFRHALSFRTCCRWLQPMSRSTTARHPATAWPCSVTAAWVAMNWAFPPTWIWCSSTMRRSMPFLRGRVRLMRRVGTPSWCRNWST
;
A
#
# COMPACT_ATOMS: atom_id res chain seq x y z
N MET A 1 33.43 5.57 -2.76
CA MET A 1 34.16 6.83 -3.05
C MET A 1 35.17 6.56 -4.15
N PRO A 2 35.42 7.47 -5.10
CA PRO A 2 35.00 8.89 -5.18
C PRO A 2 33.52 8.96 -5.57
N GLY A 3 32.66 9.89 -5.17
CA GLY A 3 32.84 11.28 -4.74
C GLY A 3 31.79 12.10 -5.48
N CYS A 4 30.51 11.66 -5.46
CA CYS A 4 29.40 12.41 -6.03
C CYS A 4 28.95 13.40 -4.95
N GLY A 5 29.69 14.51 -4.86
CA GLY A 5 29.24 15.66 -4.07
C GLY A 5 27.95 16.16 -4.71
N MET A 6 26.88 16.27 -3.91
CA MET A 6 25.88 17.29 -4.19
C MET A 6 26.64 18.61 -4.38
N PRO A 7 26.28 19.47 -5.33
CA PRO A 7 26.80 20.83 -5.30
C PRO A 7 26.47 21.37 -3.91
N GLU A 8 27.50 21.75 -3.16
CA GLU A 8 27.32 22.59 -1.98
C GLU A 8 26.46 23.76 -2.45
N CYS A 9 25.18 23.77 -2.09
CA CYS A 9 24.41 24.99 -2.08
C CYS A 9 25.13 25.88 -1.07
N GLY A 10 25.96 26.79 -1.60
CA GLY A 10 26.76 27.71 -0.82
C GLY A 10 25.88 28.44 0.17
N MET A 11 25.99 28.06 1.44
CA MET A 11 25.56 28.91 2.55
C MET A 11 26.63 29.99 2.69
N ALA A 12 26.17 31.24 2.55
CA ALA A 12 26.87 32.50 2.72
C ALA A 12 27.78 32.98 1.56
N GLY A 13 27.29 34.02 0.86
CA GLY A 13 28.13 35.10 0.35
C GLY A 13 28.57 35.01 -1.12
N ASP A 14 27.63 35.20 -2.05
CA ASP A 14 27.78 36.13 -3.19
C ASP A 14 26.49 36.12 -4.01
N LEU A 15 25.63 37.09 -3.73
CA LEU A 15 24.33 37.23 -4.38
C LEU A 15 24.52 37.84 -5.76
N HIS A 16 24.09 37.12 -6.80
CA HIS A 16 23.80 37.76 -8.06
C HIS A 16 22.73 38.85 -7.82
N PRO A 17 22.91 40.09 -8.31
CA PRO A 17 21.88 41.11 -8.22
C PRO A 17 20.59 40.59 -8.88
N LEU A 18 19.44 40.83 -8.24
CA LEU A 18 18.14 40.46 -8.81
C LEU A 18 18.02 41.09 -10.22
N PRO A 19 17.48 40.36 -11.21
CA PRO A 19 17.19 40.94 -12.51
C PRO A 19 16.34 42.20 -12.38
N SER A 20 16.65 43.26 -13.15
CA SER A 20 15.99 44.57 -13.01
C SER A 20 14.47 44.48 -13.09
N VAL A 21 13.95 43.67 -14.01
CA VAL A 21 12.51 43.45 -14.19
C VAL A 21 11.85 42.90 -12.91
N LEU A 22 12.51 41.98 -12.21
CA LEU A 22 11.98 41.42 -10.96
C LEU A 22 12.08 42.42 -9.81
N ASN A 23 13.16 43.19 -9.75
CA ASN A 23 13.36 44.23 -8.75
C ASN A 23 12.32 45.36 -8.88
N ASP A 24 12.06 45.83 -10.10
CA ASP A 24 11.05 46.86 -10.37
C ASP A 24 9.64 46.38 -9.97
N TRP A 25 9.32 45.12 -10.30
CA TRP A 25 8.06 44.49 -9.91
C TRP A 25 7.90 44.34 -8.39
N LEU A 26 8.97 43.97 -7.67
CA LEU A 26 8.95 43.90 -6.20
C LEU A 26 8.74 45.27 -5.56
N ASN A 27 9.40 46.31 -6.09
CA ASN A 27 9.23 47.67 -5.60
C ASN A 27 7.77 48.13 -5.71
N GLU A 28 7.11 47.88 -6.84
CA GLU A 28 5.69 48.19 -7.02
C GLU A 28 4.82 47.55 -5.92
N ARG A 29 5.07 46.26 -5.64
CA ARG A 29 4.31 45.52 -4.62
C ARG A 29 4.54 46.03 -3.21
N ARG A 30 5.79 46.33 -2.84
CA ARG A 30 6.12 46.92 -1.54
C ARG A 30 5.39 48.25 -1.35
N THR A 31 5.42 49.13 -2.36
CA THR A 31 4.70 50.41 -2.29
C THR A 31 3.21 50.22 -2.08
N ARG A 32 2.59 49.22 -2.73
CA ARG A 32 1.17 48.92 -2.55
C ARG A 32 0.84 48.37 -1.16
N LEU A 33 1.70 47.52 -0.60
CA LEU A 33 1.53 46.99 0.76
C LEU A 33 1.74 48.07 1.83
N GLN A 34 2.76 48.93 1.67
CA GLN A 34 2.97 50.11 2.50
C GLN A 34 1.72 51.01 2.49
N ALA A 35 1.15 51.27 1.32
CA ALA A 35 -0.07 52.08 1.18
C ALA A 35 -1.30 51.42 1.84
N ALA A 36 -1.33 50.09 1.93
CA ALA A 36 -2.37 49.35 2.66
C ALA A 36 -2.13 49.28 4.18
N GLY A 37 -1.01 49.81 4.68
CA GLY A 37 -0.69 49.89 6.11
C GLY A 37 0.14 48.72 6.64
N LEU A 38 0.77 47.92 5.76
CA LEU A 38 1.79 46.95 6.17
C LEU A 38 3.12 47.67 6.42
N ASP A 39 3.73 47.44 7.57
CA ASP A 39 5.11 47.88 7.83
C ASP A 39 6.09 46.96 7.09
N VAL A 40 6.59 47.41 5.95
CA VAL A 40 7.54 46.64 5.14
C VAL A 40 9.00 46.82 5.58
N ASP A 41 9.26 47.76 6.50
CA ASP A 41 10.60 48.06 7.02
C ASP A 41 10.87 47.34 8.35
N ASP A 42 9.98 46.44 8.78
CA ASP A 42 10.13 45.69 10.02
C ASP A 42 11.44 44.86 10.03
N THR A 43 12.22 45.07 11.08
CA THR A 43 13.69 44.98 11.07
C THR A 43 14.26 43.59 11.36
N ALA A 44 13.43 42.55 11.46
CA ALA A 44 13.87 41.20 11.82
C ALA A 44 14.53 40.44 10.66
N GLU A 45 13.95 40.47 9.46
CA GLU A 45 14.49 39.84 8.23
C GLU A 45 14.09 40.63 6.97
N PRO A 46 14.90 41.60 6.52
CA PRO A 46 14.53 42.54 5.45
C PRO A 46 14.19 41.90 4.09
N ARG A 47 14.48 40.61 3.90
CA ARG A 47 14.33 39.89 2.63
C ARG A 47 13.21 38.85 2.64
N LEU A 48 12.71 38.47 3.81
CA LEU A 48 11.69 37.43 3.92
C LEU A 48 10.40 37.83 3.20
N LEU A 49 9.98 39.09 3.36
CA LEU A 49 8.81 39.61 2.65
C LEU A 49 9.03 39.58 1.13
N ASP A 50 10.21 39.97 0.64
CA ASP A 50 10.52 39.92 -0.78
C ASP A 50 10.43 38.48 -1.32
N ASP A 51 10.99 37.50 -0.60
CA ASP A 51 10.95 36.09 -1.00
C ASP A 51 9.51 35.53 -1.01
N VAL A 52 8.69 35.92 -0.03
CA VAL A 52 7.24 35.60 -0.02
C VAL A 52 6.53 36.21 -1.23
N LEU A 53 6.82 37.47 -1.57
CA LEU A 53 6.21 38.15 -2.71
C LEU A 53 6.63 37.56 -4.05
N ILE A 54 7.91 37.18 -4.21
CA ILE A 54 8.40 36.45 -5.39
C ILE A 54 7.61 35.13 -5.52
N ALA A 55 7.46 34.41 -4.41
CA ALA A 55 6.84 33.09 -4.38
C ALA A 55 5.32 33.08 -4.60
N SER A 56 4.60 34.14 -4.21
CA SER A 56 3.14 34.08 -4.09
C SER A 56 2.42 35.40 -4.36
N ASP A 57 1.60 35.41 -5.41
CA ASP A 57 0.59 36.45 -5.64
C ASP A 57 -0.58 36.32 -4.67
N PHE A 58 -0.94 35.08 -4.30
CA PHE A 58 -1.90 34.82 -3.22
C PHE A 58 -1.50 35.51 -1.90
N ALA A 59 -0.22 35.46 -1.53
CA ALA A 59 0.26 36.12 -0.32
C ALA A 59 0.14 37.63 -0.42
N PHE A 60 0.56 38.20 -1.55
CA PHE A 60 0.41 39.62 -1.83
C PHE A 60 -1.05 40.08 -1.73
N ASP A 61 -1.97 39.41 -2.42
CA ASP A 61 -3.40 39.77 -2.44
C ASP A 61 -4.07 39.57 -1.07
N SER A 62 -3.59 38.63 -0.27
CA SER A 62 -4.09 38.40 1.09
C SER A 62 -3.61 39.49 2.05
N LEU A 63 -2.32 39.85 2.00
CA LEU A 63 -1.74 40.91 2.82
C LEU A 63 -2.25 42.29 2.43
N LEU A 64 -2.57 42.52 1.15
CA LEU A 64 -3.16 43.77 0.69
C LEU A 64 -4.59 43.96 1.24
N ARG A 65 -5.33 42.87 1.45
CA ARG A 65 -6.69 42.89 2.01
C ARG A 65 -6.70 42.95 3.54
N ASP A 66 -5.80 42.22 4.19
CA ASP A 66 -5.69 42.16 5.66
C ASP A 66 -4.21 42.16 6.09
N PRO A 67 -3.59 43.35 6.26
CA PRO A 67 -2.19 43.46 6.68
C PRO A 67 -1.90 42.82 8.04
N ALA A 68 -2.92 42.65 8.90
CA ALA A 68 -2.77 42.03 10.21
C ALA A 68 -2.47 40.52 10.13
N LEU A 69 -2.56 39.92 8.94
CA LEU A 69 -2.14 38.53 8.71
C LEU A 69 -0.61 38.36 8.74
N TRP A 70 0.18 39.41 8.49
CA TRP A 70 1.63 39.29 8.38
C TRP A 70 2.30 38.82 9.68
N PRO A 71 2.02 39.42 10.87
CA PRO A 71 2.58 38.92 12.13
C PRO A 71 2.14 37.48 12.45
N LEU A 72 0.94 37.09 12.04
CA LEU A 72 0.43 35.73 12.25
C LEU A 72 1.14 34.70 11.38
N ALA A 73 1.60 35.10 10.18
CA ALA A 73 2.29 34.23 9.24
C ALA A 73 3.75 33.94 9.64
N GLN A 74 4.33 34.71 10.56
CA GLN A 74 5.69 34.52 11.05
C GLN A 74 5.81 33.46 12.16
N HIS A 75 4.69 32.89 12.59
CA HIS A 75 4.64 31.83 13.59
C HIS A 75 4.19 30.50 12.95
N ASP A 76 4.35 29.39 13.68
CA ASP A 76 3.68 28.13 13.34
C ASP A 76 2.16 28.33 13.22
N LEU A 77 1.45 27.30 12.75
CA LEU A 77 0.00 27.35 12.55
C LEU A 77 -0.74 27.99 13.73
N PRO A 78 -1.46 29.12 13.51
CA PRO A 78 -2.15 29.82 14.58
C PRO A 78 -3.21 28.93 15.25
N PRO A 79 -3.65 29.26 16.47
CA PRO A 79 -4.77 28.57 17.08
C PRO A 79 -6.05 28.74 16.23
N PRO A 80 -6.88 27.69 16.09
CA PRO A 80 -8.12 27.79 15.32
C PRO A 80 -9.10 28.76 15.98
N PRO A 81 -9.96 29.44 15.21
CA PRO A 81 -10.96 30.36 15.74
C PRO A 81 -12.05 29.59 16.49
N LEU A 82 -12.66 30.24 17.49
CA LEU A 82 -13.89 29.73 18.10
C LEU A 82 -15.08 30.06 17.20
N LEU A 83 -15.80 29.03 16.75
CA LEU A 83 -17.04 29.17 16.00
C LEU A 83 -18.23 29.10 16.96
N ALA A 84 -18.63 30.26 17.49
CA ALA A 84 -19.67 30.35 18.51
C ALA A 84 -21.07 30.04 17.94
N ALA A 85 -21.87 29.25 18.67
CA ALA A 85 -23.17 28.76 18.22
C ALA A 85 -24.23 29.86 18.01
N ASP A 86 -24.08 31.00 18.68
CA ASP A 86 -24.95 32.17 18.55
C ASP A 86 -24.59 33.08 17.36
N ALA A 87 -23.45 32.82 16.70
CA ALA A 87 -22.92 33.63 15.61
C ALA A 87 -22.65 32.82 14.32
N THR A 88 -23.55 31.88 13.97
CA THR A 88 -23.37 30.97 12.81
C THR A 88 -23.09 31.68 11.48
N ALA A 89 -23.64 32.87 11.28
CA ALA A 89 -23.41 33.69 10.09
C ALA A 89 -21.95 34.13 9.90
N GLN A 90 -21.14 34.15 10.97
CA GLN A 90 -19.72 34.54 10.92
C GLN A 90 -18.80 33.35 10.67
N TRP A 91 -19.28 32.11 10.81
CA TRP A 91 -18.44 30.93 10.70
C TRP A 91 -17.68 30.84 9.37
N PRO A 92 -18.31 31.10 8.20
CA PRO A 92 -17.61 31.00 6.92
C PRO A 92 -16.40 31.94 6.84
N ALA A 93 -16.56 33.19 7.26
CA ALA A 93 -15.53 34.22 7.21
C ALA A 93 -14.37 33.92 8.17
N LEU A 94 -14.68 33.53 9.42
CA LEU A 94 -13.67 33.18 10.42
C LEU A 94 -12.81 31.98 9.96
N LEU A 95 -13.45 30.95 9.41
CA LEU A 95 -12.75 29.75 8.95
C LEU A 95 -11.86 30.02 7.72
N ARG A 96 -12.34 30.85 6.78
CA ARG A 96 -11.56 31.27 5.61
C ARG A 96 -10.37 32.13 5.99
N ARG A 97 -10.56 33.10 6.90
CA ARG A 97 -9.45 33.92 7.43
C ARG A 97 -8.40 33.05 8.12
N TYR A 98 -8.82 32.06 8.92
CA TYR A 98 -7.91 31.11 9.55
C TYR A 98 -7.11 30.30 8.53
N ARG A 99 -7.78 29.76 7.51
CA ARG A 99 -7.11 29.03 6.43
C ARG A 99 -6.10 29.92 5.70
N VAL A 100 -6.45 31.16 5.38
CA VAL A 100 -5.53 32.12 4.72
C VAL A 100 -4.31 32.40 5.59
N ALA A 101 -4.50 32.64 6.89
CA ALA A 101 -3.39 32.85 7.83
C ALA A 101 -2.45 31.63 7.89
N GLY A 102 -3.01 30.42 7.99
CA GLY A 102 -2.22 29.19 7.98
C GLY A 102 -1.49 28.95 6.66
N SER A 103 -2.13 29.23 5.52
CA SER A 103 -1.51 29.15 4.20
C SER A 103 -0.34 30.14 4.06
N LEU A 104 -0.48 31.36 4.56
CA LEU A 104 0.62 32.34 4.60
C LEU A 104 1.80 31.83 5.44
N ALA A 105 1.54 31.25 6.60
CA ALA A 105 2.59 30.64 7.43
C ALA A 105 3.33 29.51 6.69
N MET A 106 2.62 28.70 5.89
CA MET A 106 3.25 27.67 5.07
C MET A 106 4.11 28.25 3.93
N ILE A 107 3.71 29.37 3.33
CA ILE A 107 4.54 30.08 2.35
C ILE A 107 5.81 30.62 3.00
N VAL A 108 5.67 31.28 4.16
CA VAL A 108 6.79 31.81 4.95
C VAL A 108 7.79 30.69 5.30
N ALA A 109 7.29 29.56 5.82
CA ALA A 109 8.13 28.41 6.14
C ALA A 109 8.84 27.83 4.90
N ASP A 110 8.17 27.77 3.74
CA ASP A 110 8.76 27.25 2.50
C ASP A 110 9.85 28.17 1.91
N VAL A 111 9.72 29.49 2.05
CA VAL A 111 10.74 30.46 1.60
C VAL A 111 11.92 30.56 2.55
N ALA A 112 11.69 30.42 3.85
CA ALA A 112 12.72 30.59 4.87
C ALA A 112 13.75 29.43 4.88
N ASP A 113 13.33 28.20 4.54
CA ASP A 113 14.24 27.05 4.48
C ASP A 113 14.01 26.22 3.19
N PRO A 114 15.03 26.08 2.31
CA PRO A 114 14.91 25.29 1.09
C PRO A 114 14.63 23.79 1.32
N ASN A 115 14.81 23.28 2.54
CA ASN A 115 14.54 21.89 2.93
C ASN A 115 13.22 21.72 3.70
N ALA A 116 12.43 22.79 3.87
CA ALA A 116 11.21 22.77 4.67
C ALA A 116 10.05 21.97 4.07
N ILE A 117 10.19 21.37 2.88
CA ILE A 117 9.07 20.74 2.17
C ILE A 117 8.33 19.69 3.03
N ASP A 118 9.03 18.86 3.80
CA ASP A 118 8.40 17.86 4.67
C ASP A 118 7.57 18.55 5.79
N HIS A 119 8.05 19.68 6.30
CA HIS A 119 7.34 20.52 7.27
C HIS A 119 6.12 21.21 6.63
N VAL A 120 6.27 21.79 5.44
CA VAL A 120 5.20 22.47 4.69
C VAL A 120 4.08 21.50 4.33
N LEU A 121 4.39 20.30 3.87
CA LEU A 121 3.39 19.27 3.56
C LEU A 121 2.62 18.83 4.81
N ARG A 122 3.33 18.66 5.93
CA ARG A 122 2.72 18.31 7.22
C ARG A 122 1.86 19.44 7.75
N GLY A 123 2.38 20.66 7.83
CA GLY A 123 1.66 21.84 8.31
C GLY A 123 0.44 22.14 7.44
N THR A 124 0.53 22.00 6.11
CA THR A 124 -0.64 22.11 5.22
C THR A 124 -1.71 21.07 5.56
N SER A 125 -1.30 19.85 5.89
CA SER A 125 -2.22 18.79 6.30
C SER A 125 -2.84 19.03 7.68
N GLU A 126 -2.06 19.56 8.62
CA GLU A 126 -2.52 19.94 9.95
C GLU A 126 -3.49 21.12 9.92
N LEU A 127 -3.27 22.08 9.02
CA LEU A 127 -4.21 23.17 8.77
C LEU A 127 -5.57 22.62 8.30
N ALA A 128 -5.56 21.69 7.35
CA ALA A 128 -6.79 21.04 6.88
C ALA A 128 -7.49 20.25 8.00
N ASP A 129 -6.76 19.44 8.78
CA ASP A 129 -7.30 18.75 9.95
C ASP A 129 -7.97 19.73 10.94
N ARG A 130 -7.31 20.85 11.26
CA ARG A 130 -7.83 21.86 12.19
C ARG A 130 -9.07 22.56 11.64
N CYS A 131 -9.09 22.89 10.35
CA CYS A 131 -10.26 23.48 9.70
C CYS A 131 -11.45 22.52 9.71
N ILE A 132 -11.25 21.25 9.33
CA ILE A 132 -12.29 20.22 9.30
C ILE A 132 -12.80 19.95 10.73
N GLY A 133 -11.90 19.80 11.71
CA GLY A 133 -12.27 19.56 13.11
C GLY A 133 -13.05 20.71 13.72
N THR A 134 -12.61 21.95 13.49
CA THR A 134 -13.29 23.16 13.99
C THR A 134 -14.68 23.32 13.37
N ALA A 135 -14.79 23.13 12.05
CA ALA A 135 -16.05 23.17 11.34
C ALA A 135 -17.02 22.08 11.80
N LEU A 136 -16.54 20.84 11.95
CA LEU A 136 -17.36 19.71 12.39
C LEU A 136 -17.88 19.92 13.81
N ALA A 137 -17.03 20.37 14.74
CA ALA A 137 -17.42 20.62 16.12
C ALA A 137 -18.53 21.69 16.20
N ALA A 138 -18.41 22.76 15.41
CA ALA A 138 -19.42 23.82 15.34
C ALA A 138 -20.76 23.29 14.79
N VAL A 139 -20.72 22.56 13.67
CA VAL A 139 -21.90 21.98 13.02
C VAL A 139 -22.59 20.96 13.93
N GLN A 140 -21.85 20.07 14.57
CA GLN A 140 -22.44 19.09 15.48
C GLN A 140 -23.02 19.76 16.74
N GLY A 141 -22.39 20.82 17.23
CA GLY A 141 -22.91 21.63 18.34
C GLY A 141 -24.25 22.28 18.01
N ASP A 142 -24.38 22.94 16.85
CA ASP A 142 -25.64 23.53 16.40
C ASP A 142 -26.72 22.47 16.15
N MET A 143 -26.36 21.35 15.52
CA MET A 143 -27.27 20.22 15.32
C MET A 143 -27.75 19.64 16.67
N ALA A 144 -26.87 19.55 17.66
CA ALA A 144 -27.22 19.06 19.00
C ALA A 144 -28.18 19.99 19.73
N GLN A 145 -28.04 21.31 19.58
CA GLN A 145 -29.00 22.27 20.17
C GLN A 145 -30.41 22.10 19.61
N ARG A 146 -30.53 21.78 18.31
CA ARG A 146 -31.83 21.66 17.62
C ARG A 146 -32.46 20.27 17.75
N HIS A 147 -31.65 19.22 17.70
CA HIS A 147 -32.10 17.83 17.56
C HIS A 147 -31.60 16.88 18.65
N GLY A 148 -30.83 17.37 19.62
CA GLY A 148 -30.09 16.54 20.56
C GLY A 148 -28.93 15.80 19.90
N VAL A 149 -28.21 15.04 20.70
CA VAL A 149 -27.09 14.19 20.25
C VAL A 149 -27.61 12.82 19.81
N VAL A 150 -26.95 12.20 18.83
CA VAL A 150 -27.24 10.81 18.44
C VAL A 150 -26.71 9.88 19.52
N CYS A 151 -27.53 8.95 19.99
CA CYS A 151 -27.15 7.92 20.94
C CYS A 151 -27.24 6.53 20.29
N ASP A 152 -26.40 5.60 20.74
CA ASP A 152 -26.53 4.18 20.43
C ASP A 152 -27.69 3.52 21.20
N HIS A 153 -27.80 2.20 21.10
CA HIS A 153 -28.83 1.42 21.77
C HIS A 153 -28.70 1.39 23.30
N ASN A 154 -27.53 1.69 23.86
CA ASN A 154 -27.27 1.80 25.30
C ASN A 154 -27.50 3.23 25.84
N GLY A 155 -27.75 4.19 24.94
CA GLY A 155 -27.90 5.60 25.27
C GLY A 155 -26.58 6.38 25.25
N ASP A 156 -25.47 5.76 24.84
CA ASP A 156 -24.17 6.42 24.78
C ASP A 156 -24.09 7.34 23.55
N PRO A 157 -23.60 8.58 23.70
CA PRO A 157 -23.53 9.53 22.61
C PRO A 157 -22.50 9.11 21.56
N GLN A 158 -22.87 9.23 20.30
CA GLN A 158 -22.02 8.95 19.15
C GLN A 158 -21.71 10.23 18.37
N SER A 159 -20.54 10.25 17.73
CA SER A 159 -20.13 11.34 16.86
C SER A 159 -19.88 10.86 15.44
N LEU A 160 -19.93 11.79 14.49
CA LEU A 160 -19.47 11.54 13.13
C LEU A 160 -17.98 11.20 13.16
N VAL A 161 -17.54 10.33 12.26
CA VAL A 161 -16.13 10.12 11.95
C VAL A 161 -15.87 10.59 10.54
N VAL A 162 -14.89 11.49 10.40
CA VAL A 162 -14.42 11.99 9.12
C VAL A 162 -13.06 11.37 8.81
N PHE A 163 -12.98 10.60 7.73
CA PHE A 163 -11.74 10.06 7.21
C PHE A 163 -11.18 10.97 6.12
N GLY A 164 -9.90 11.30 6.23
CA GLY A 164 -9.11 11.86 5.14
C GLY A 164 -8.41 10.75 4.36
N LEU A 165 -8.54 10.78 3.04
CA LEU A 165 -7.90 9.85 2.11
C LEU A 165 -6.78 10.58 1.35
N GLY A 166 -6.14 9.89 0.41
CA GLY A 166 -5.17 10.50 -0.51
C GLY A 166 -4.05 11.23 0.22
N LYS A 167 -3.77 12.47 -0.20
CA LYS A 167 -2.69 13.28 0.39
C LYS A 167 -2.98 13.72 1.83
N LEU A 168 -4.24 14.01 2.16
CA LEU A 168 -4.65 14.39 3.52
C LEU A 168 -4.42 13.21 4.49
N GLY A 169 -4.85 12.01 4.08
CA GLY A 169 -4.63 10.80 4.85
C GLY A 169 -3.15 10.46 5.06
N GLY A 170 -2.33 10.69 4.03
CA GLY A 170 -0.86 10.54 4.06
C GLY A 170 -0.10 11.65 4.79
N ARG A 171 -0.78 12.71 5.26
CA ARG A 171 -0.18 13.95 5.82
C ARG A 171 0.83 14.61 4.88
N GLU A 172 0.46 14.66 3.61
CA GLU A 172 1.28 15.18 2.52
C GLU A 172 0.48 16.05 1.55
N LEU A 173 -0.50 16.80 2.07
CA LEU A 173 -1.24 17.79 1.29
C LEU A 173 -0.27 18.82 0.68
N ASN A 174 -0.48 19.09 -0.61
CA ASN A 174 0.14 20.23 -1.27
C ASN A 174 -0.69 21.50 -1.01
N PHE A 175 -0.14 22.65 -1.36
CA PHE A 175 -0.68 23.96 -1.00
C PHE A 175 -2.14 24.17 -1.43
N SER A 176 -2.50 23.75 -2.63
CA SER A 176 -3.85 23.88 -3.20
C SER A 176 -4.39 22.52 -3.68
N SER A 177 -4.68 21.64 -2.71
CA SER A 177 -5.36 20.35 -2.94
C SER A 177 -6.80 20.36 -2.44
N ASP A 178 -7.61 19.53 -3.10
CA ASP A 178 -8.90 19.10 -2.57
C ASP A 178 -8.67 18.20 -1.34
N VAL A 179 -9.64 18.18 -0.42
CA VAL A 179 -9.68 17.24 0.70
C VAL A 179 -10.58 16.06 0.35
N ASP A 180 -9.98 14.90 0.16
CA ASP A 180 -10.69 13.64 -0.11
C ASP A 180 -11.28 13.10 1.21
N LEU A 181 -12.60 13.22 1.39
CA LEU A 181 -13.28 12.87 2.63
C LEU A 181 -14.25 11.70 2.48
N VAL A 182 -14.34 10.88 3.54
CA VAL A 182 -15.37 9.84 3.70
C VAL A 182 -15.97 9.97 5.10
N PHE A 183 -17.30 9.97 5.18
CA PHE A 183 -18.02 10.08 6.45
C PHE A 183 -18.59 8.74 6.87
N ALA A 184 -18.43 8.42 8.15
CA ALA A 184 -19.04 7.24 8.76
C ALA A 184 -19.46 7.51 10.21
N PHE A 185 -20.24 6.60 10.78
CA PHE A 185 -20.59 6.62 12.21
C PHE A 185 -20.65 5.19 12.76
N PRO A 186 -20.48 4.98 14.07
CA PRO A 186 -20.32 3.63 14.63
C PRO A 186 -21.55 2.73 14.43
N GLU A 187 -22.70 3.13 14.97
CA GLU A 187 -23.90 2.29 15.04
C GLU A 187 -25.18 3.06 14.68
N PRO A 188 -26.19 2.38 14.10
CA PRO A 188 -27.55 2.92 14.01
C PRO A 188 -28.05 3.38 15.38
N GLY A 189 -28.90 4.40 15.40
CA GLY A 189 -29.38 5.01 16.62
C GLY A 189 -30.28 6.20 16.35
N GLN A 190 -30.65 6.93 17.40
CA GLN A 190 -31.59 8.05 17.31
C GLN A 190 -31.09 9.26 18.10
N SER A 191 -31.47 10.46 17.69
CA SER A 191 -31.14 11.68 18.41
C SER A 191 -32.03 11.90 19.63
N SER A 192 -31.44 12.40 20.72
CA SER A 192 -32.09 12.55 22.04
C SER A 192 -32.96 13.81 22.19
N GLY A 193 -33.05 14.66 21.16
CA GLY A 193 -33.80 15.91 21.24
C GLY A 193 -35.31 15.75 21.01
N LYS A 194 -36.05 16.85 21.19
CA LYS A 194 -37.52 16.87 21.07
C LYS A 194 -38.03 16.38 19.71
N ARG A 195 -37.28 16.63 18.64
CA ARG A 195 -37.55 16.11 17.30
C ARG A 195 -36.48 15.09 16.95
N VAL A 196 -36.80 13.83 17.25
CA VAL A 196 -35.95 12.66 17.02
C VAL A 196 -35.62 12.55 15.52
N LEU A 197 -34.34 12.33 15.23
CA LEU A 197 -33.83 11.98 13.91
C LEU A 197 -33.09 10.66 14.01
N GLU A 198 -33.24 9.81 13.00
CA GLU A 198 -32.38 8.64 12.81
C GLU A 198 -30.93 9.08 12.61
N ALA A 199 -29.99 8.33 13.17
CA ALA A 199 -28.55 8.60 13.12
C ALA A 199 -28.07 8.93 11.70
N GLU A 200 -28.46 8.12 10.71
CA GLU A 200 -28.09 8.32 9.31
C GLU A 200 -28.57 9.67 8.77
N THR A 201 -29.79 10.09 9.12
CA THR A 201 -30.34 11.39 8.69
C THR A 201 -29.67 12.55 9.42
N TRP A 202 -29.42 12.41 10.73
CA TRP A 202 -28.75 13.41 11.53
C TRP A 202 -27.33 13.65 11.02
N PHE A 203 -26.55 12.58 10.84
CA PHE A 203 -25.17 12.63 10.36
C PHE A 203 -25.05 13.05 8.89
N ALA A 204 -26.01 12.67 8.03
CA ALA A 204 -26.03 13.16 6.65
C ALA A 204 -26.23 14.70 6.60
N ARG A 205 -27.11 15.25 7.43
CA ARG A 205 -27.31 16.71 7.51
C ARG A 205 -26.09 17.43 8.06
N ALA A 206 -25.49 16.91 9.13
CA ALA A 206 -24.25 17.44 9.66
C ALA A 206 -23.12 17.39 8.61
N GLY A 207 -22.97 16.27 7.90
CA GLY A 207 -22.01 16.14 6.80
C GLY A 207 -22.24 17.13 5.66
N GLN A 208 -23.50 17.39 5.27
CA GLN A 208 -23.83 18.40 4.25
C GLN A 208 -23.46 19.82 4.69
N GLN A 209 -23.76 20.19 5.94
CA GLN A 209 -23.39 21.49 6.49
C GLN A 209 -21.87 21.65 6.62
N LEU A 210 -21.16 20.59 7.00
CA LEU A 210 -19.70 20.58 7.02
C LEU A 210 -19.12 20.84 5.63
N ILE A 211 -19.62 20.14 4.60
CA ILE A 211 -19.18 20.35 3.21
C ILE A 211 -19.44 21.79 2.78
N GLN A 212 -20.63 22.33 3.02
CA GLN A 212 -20.97 23.73 2.68
C GLN A 212 -20.02 24.72 3.36
N LEU A 213 -19.75 24.54 4.66
CA LEU A 213 -18.88 25.45 5.40
C LEU A 213 -17.45 25.48 4.86
N LEU A 214 -16.96 24.33 4.36
CA LEU A 214 -15.62 24.18 3.78
C LEU A 214 -15.54 24.64 2.32
N ASP A 215 -16.49 24.23 1.48
CA ASP A 215 -16.39 24.26 0.00
C ASP A 215 -17.02 25.51 -0.63
N ASP A 216 -18.06 26.10 -0.01
CA ASP A 216 -18.79 27.21 -0.63
C ASP A 216 -17.87 28.41 -0.95
N VAL A 217 -18.01 29.01 -2.12
CA VAL A 217 -17.25 30.22 -2.49
C VAL A 217 -18.01 31.45 -2.00
N THR A 218 -17.38 32.22 -1.12
CA THR A 218 -17.90 33.47 -0.54
C THR A 218 -17.06 34.67 -0.99
N ALA A 219 -17.39 35.88 -0.53
CA ALA A 219 -16.55 37.07 -0.74
C ALA A 219 -15.13 36.89 -0.18
N ASP A 220 -14.98 36.07 0.87
CA ASP A 220 -13.69 35.73 1.49
C ASP A 220 -13.02 34.50 0.84
N GLY A 221 -13.56 34.01 -0.30
CA GLY A 221 -13.10 32.80 -0.98
C GLY A 221 -13.71 31.52 -0.41
N PHE A 222 -12.95 30.43 -0.40
CA PHE A 222 -13.33 29.10 0.11
C PHE A 222 -12.31 28.62 1.16
N CYS A 223 -12.68 27.63 1.99
CA CYS A 223 -11.74 27.04 2.95
C CYS A 223 -10.98 25.87 2.30
N TYR A 224 -11.70 24.82 1.90
CA TYR A 224 -11.15 23.69 1.15
C TYR A 224 -12.20 23.13 0.19
N ARG A 225 -11.74 22.78 -1.01
CA ARG A 225 -12.54 22.02 -1.96
C ARG A 225 -12.71 20.59 -1.46
N VAL A 226 -13.95 20.10 -1.35
CA VAL A 226 -14.22 18.78 -0.75
C VAL A 226 -14.55 17.75 -1.82
N ASP A 227 -13.79 16.66 -1.86
CA ASP A 227 -14.07 15.53 -2.75
C ASP A 227 -14.61 14.32 -1.96
N MET A 228 -15.86 13.94 -2.24
CA MET A 228 -16.53 12.80 -1.60
C MET A 228 -16.59 11.55 -2.49
N ARG A 229 -15.92 11.53 -3.66
CA ARG A 229 -16.08 10.48 -4.68
C ARG A 229 -15.46 9.14 -4.30
N LEU A 230 -14.54 9.13 -3.34
CA LEU A 230 -13.86 7.91 -2.86
C LEU A 230 -14.64 7.14 -1.78
N ARG A 231 -15.84 7.61 -1.41
CA ARG A 231 -16.74 6.88 -0.49
C ARG A 231 -17.33 5.63 -1.16
N PRO A 232 -17.76 4.61 -0.40
CA PRO A 232 -18.44 3.44 -0.95
C PRO A 232 -19.58 3.80 -1.91
N PHE A 233 -19.66 3.10 -3.04
CA PHE A 233 -20.58 3.37 -4.15
C PHE A 233 -20.39 4.74 -4.86
N GLY A 234 -19.31 5.46 -4.56
CA GLY A 234 -18.94 6.73 -5.17
C GLY A 234 -20.05 7.79 -5.07
N SER A 235 -20.20 8.61 -6.12
CA SER A 235 -21.18 9.70 -6.14
C SER A 235 -22.64 9.25 -6.01
N SER A 236 -22.96 8.01 -6.38
CA SER A 236 -24.31 7.43 -6.24
C SER A 236 -24.57 6.85 -4.85
N GLY A 237 -23.53 6.72 -4.02
CA GLY A 237 -23.62 6.22 -2.66
C GLY A 237 -24.17 7.24 -1.68
N ARG A 238 -24.64 6.72 -0.54
CA ARG A 238 -25.01 7.54 0.62
C ARG A 238 -23.82 8.40 1.05
N LEU A 239 -24.12 9.60 1.57
CA LEU A 239 -23.08 10.53 2.03
C LEU A 239 -22.33 9.99 3.26
N VAL A 240 -23.07 9.33 4.15
CA VAL A 240 -22.56 8.74 5.39
C VAL A 240 -23.04 7.30 5.50
N LEU A 241 -22.20 6.43 6.08
CA LEU A 241 -22.52 5.02 6.31
C LEU A 241 -22.24 4.61 7.76
N PRO A 242 -23.06 3.72 8.35
CA PRO A 242 -22.68 3.05 9.59
C PRO A 242 -21.47 2.13 9.33
N PHE A 243 -20.65 1.88 10.35
CA PHE A 243 -19.44 1.05 10.23
C PHE A 243 -19.74 -0.34 9.67
N THR A 244 -20.81 -0.97 10.17
CA THR A 244 -21.25 -2.29 9.70
C THR A 244 -21.57 -2.33 8.19
N ALA A 245 -22.15 -1.27 7.64
CA ALA A 245 -22.41 -1.19 6.20
C ALA A 245 -21.13 -0.96 5.38
N MET A 246 -20.17 -0.20 5.95
CA MET A 246 -18.88 0.03 5.31
C MET A 246 -18.05 -1.26 5.25
N GLU A 247 -18.02 -2.02 6.34
CA GLU A 247 -17.38 -3.34 6.39
C GLU A 247 -17.98 -4.32 5.37
N GLN A 248 -19.32 -4.41 5.32
CA GLN A 248 -20.02 -5.27 4.36
C GLN A 248 -19.71 -4.89 2.90
N TYR A 249 -19.62 -3.59 2.61
CA TYR A 249 -19.25 -3.12 1.28
C TYR A 249 -17.84 -3.59 0.89
N PHE A 250 -16.84 -3.31 1.71
CA PHE A 250 -15.46 -3.68 1.38
C PHE A 250 -15.22 -5.19 1.30
N GLN A 251 -15.98 -5.98 2.07
CA GLN A 251 -15.93 -7.43 2.00
C GLN A 251 -16.53 -7.99 0.70
N ARG A 252 -17.61 -7.39 0.17
CA ARG A 252 -18.39 -7.94 -0.95
C ARG A 252 -18.10 -7.29 -2.30
N GLU A 253 -17.99 -5.97 -2.32
CA GLU A 253 -17.94 -5.13 -3.53
C GLU A 253 -16.59 -4.42 -3.72
N GLY A 254 -15.74 -4.43 -2.70
CA GLY A 254 -14.49 -3.68 -2.65
C GLY A 254 -13.52 -4.02 -3.80
N ARG A 255 -13.08 -2.99 -4.52
CA ARG A 255 -12.24 -3.10 -5.72
C ARG A 255 -10.75 -2.87 -5.41
N ASP A 256 -9.89 -3.33 -6.33
CA ASP A 256 -8.44 -3.22 -6.16
C ASP A 256 -7.93 -1.76 -6.09
N TRP A 257 -8.56 -0.83 -6.81
CA TRP A 257 -8.21 0.59 -6.72
C TRP A 257 -8.68 1.23 -5.40
N GLU A 258 -9.74 0.71 -4.77
CA GLU A 258 -10.18 1.21 -3.46
C GLU A 258 -9.17 0.82 -2.39
N ARG A 259 -8.55 -0.37 -2.50
CA ARG A 259 -7.42 -0.74 -1.64
C ARG A 259 -6.31 0.29 -1.74
N TYR A 260 -5.95 0.69 -2.97
CA TYR A 260 -4.93 1.71 -3.23
C TYR A 260 -5.28 3.03 -2.53
N ALA A 261 -6.52 3.51 -2.67
CA ALA A 261 -6.97 4.74 -2.00
C ALA A 261 -6.95 4.64 -0.46
N TRP A 262 -7.33 3.49 0.09
CA TRP A 262 -7.47 3.29 1.53
C TRP A 262 -6.17 2.97 2.28
N ILE A 263 -5.03 2.78 1.58
CA ILE A 263 -3.69 2.70 2.22
C ILE A 263 -3.43 3.92 3.10
N LYS A 264 -3.87 5.09 2.65
CA LYS A 264 -3.60 6.37 3.32
C LYS A 264 -4.71 6.79 4.27
N ALA A 265 -5.83 6.07 4.34
CA ALA A 265 -6.98 6.48 5.12
C ALA A 265 -6.62 6.71 6.60
N ARG A 266 -7.07 7.85 7.15
CA ARG A 266 -6.92 8.22 8.57
C ARG A 266 -8.14 9.02 9.03
N PRO A 267 -8.64 8.82 10.25
CA PRO A 267 -9.59 9.77 10.86
C PRO A 267 -8.93 11.14 11.09
N VAL A 268 -9.54 12.19 10.53
CA VAL A 268 -9.07 13.58 10.61
C VAL A 268 -9.92 14.45 11.54
N ALA A 269 -11.18 14.09 11.77
CA ALA A 269 -12.07 14.81 12.68
C ALA A 269 -13.17 13.89 13.24
N GLY A 270 -13.80 14.35 14.34
CA GLY A 270 -14.89 13.64 15.00
C GLY A 270 -14.37 12.60 16.00
N ASP A 271 -15.01 11.43 16.08
CA ASP A 271 -14.52 10.34 16.94
C ASP A 271 -13.34 9.60 16.29
N VAL A 272 -12.14 10.14 16.50
CA VAL A 272 -10.88 9.60 15.97
C VAL A 272 -10.62 8.18 16.46
N LEU A 273 -10.97 7.85 17.71
CA LEU A 273 -10.75 6.52 18.26
C LEU A 273 -11.67 5.49 17.62
N ALA A 274 -12.94 5.82 17.38
CA ALA A 274 -13.85 4.97 16.61
C ALA A 274 -13.37 4.78 15.17
N GLY A 275 -12.85 5.84 14.56
CA GLY A 275 -12.28 5.77 13.21
C GLY A 275 -11.10 4.80 13.09
N GLU A 276 -10.15 4.85 14.03
CA GLU A 276 -9.01 3.91 14.03
C GLU A 276 -9.47 2.46 14.25
N ARG A 277 -10.50 2.22 15.08
CA ARG A 277 -11.11 0.88 15.22
C ARG A 277 -11.70 0.35 13.91
N LEU A 278 -12.38 1.19 13.14
CA LEU A 278 -12.87 0.78 11.82
C LEU A 278 -11.72 0.44 10.87
N LEU A 279 -10.64 1.23 10.86
CA LEU A 279 -9.47 0.96 10.03
C LEU A 279 -8.76 -0.35 10.42
N ASP A 280 -8.74 -0.70 11.71
CA ASP A 280 -8.29 -2.01 12.17
C ASP A 280 -9.14 -3.14 11.56
N THR A 281 -10.46 -2.99 11.54
CA THR A 281 -11.38 -3.97 10.92
C THR A 281 -11.21 -4.05 9.41
N LEU A 282 -10.95 -2.92 8.72
CA LEU A 282 -10.75 -2.87 7.26
C LEU A 282 -9.34 -3.28 6.83
N ARG A 283 -8.41 -3.47 7.78
CA ARG A 283 -7.02 -3.85 7.49
C ARG A 283 -6.88 -5.09 6.58
N PRO A 284 -7.64 -6.18 6.75
CA PRO A 284 -7.56 -7.35 5.86
C PRO A 284 -8.02 -7.06 4.43
N PHE A 285 -8.92 -6.08 4.24
CA PHE A 285 -9.31 -5.62 2.91
C PHE A 285 -8.16 -4.88 2.24
N VAL A 286 -7.56 -3.88 2.92
CA VAL A 286 -6.48 -3.05 2.37
C VAL A 286 -5.20 -3.87 2.14
N TYR A 287 -4.77 -4.63 3.16
CA TYR A 287 -3.50 -5.36 3.18
C TYR A 287 -3.73 -6.87 3.21
N ARG A 288 -3.93 -7.46 2.04
CA ARG A 288 -4.14 -8.91 1.89
C ARG A 288 -2.92 -9.70 2.34
N ARG A 289 -3.10 -10.64 3.27
CA ARG A 289 -2.02 -11.58 3.69
C ARG A 289 -1.62 -12.54 2.56
N TYR A 290 -2.58 -12.93 1.72
CA TYR A 290 -2.35 -13.75 0.54
C TYR A 290 -2.68 -12.91 -0.68
N LEU A 291 -1.64 -12.54 -1.44
CA LEU A 291 -1.86 -11.86 -2.68
C LEU A 291 -2.38 -12.88 -3.69
N ASP A 292 -3.66 -12.77 -4.03
CA ASP A 292 -4.14 -13.40 -5.24
C ASP A 292 -3.56 -12.65 -6.45
N TYR A 293 -3.42 -13.34 -7.56
CA TYR A 293 -2.89 -12.74 -8.77
C TYR A 293 -3.94 -11.88 -9.49
N GLY A 294 -5.19 -11.94 -9.01
CA GLY A 294 -6.22 -10.91 -9.18
C GLY A 294 -5.64 -9.51 -8.99
N ALA A 295 -5.03 -9.33 -7.82
CA ALA A 295 -4.41 -8.10 -7.36
C ALA A 295 -3.23 -7.65 -8.23
N LEU A 296 -2.34 -8.57 -8.63
CA LEU A 296 -1.18 -8.23 -9.46
C LEU A 296 -1.57 -7.78 -10.87
N ASP A 297 -2.56 -8.41 -11.49
CA ASP A 297 -3.06 -7.94 -12.78
C ASP A 297 -3.75 -6.57 -12.63
N GLY A 298 -4.44 -6.34 -11.51
CA GLY A 298 -5.00 -5.03 -11.18
C GLY A 298 -3.93 -3.95 -11.10
N LEU A 299 -2.80 -4.23 -10.43
CA LEU A 299 -1.63 -3.35 -10.40
C LEU A 299 -1.06 -3.13 -11.80
N ARG A 300 -0.91 -4.18 -12.63
CA ARG A 300 -0.44 -4.04 -14.02
C ARG A 300 -1.38 -3.19 -14.87
N ALA A 301 -2.68 -3.37 -14.73
CA ALA A 301 -3.68 -2.58 -15.43
C ALA A 301 -3.59 -1.10 -15.01
N MET A 302 -3.44 -0.82 -13.72
CA MET A 302 -3.22 0.55 -13.22
C MET A 302 -1.90 1.13 -13.74
N LYS A 303 -0.80 0.36 -13.76
CA LYS A 303 0.47 0.79 -14.36
C LYS A 303 0.30 1.15 -15.84
N ALA A 304 -0.38 0.30 -16.60
CA ALA A 304 -0.62 0.52 -18.03
C ALA A 304 -1.48 1.77 -18.29
N LEU A 305 -2.47 2.03 -17.45
CA LEU A 305 -3.27 3.27 -17.52
C LEU A 305 -2.41 4.51 -17.27
N ILE A 306 -1.53 4.46 -16.27
CA ILE A 306 -0.60 5.57 -15.98
C ILE A 306 0.34 5.79 -17.17
N ALA A 307 0.95 4.72 -17.70
CA ALA A 307 1.85 4.82 -18.85
C ALA A 307 1.16 5.38 -20.11
N ALA A 308 -0.06 4.93 -20.40
CA ALA A 308 -0.84 5.44 -21.54
C ALA A 308 -1.24 6.91 -21.38
N GLU A 309 -1.48 7.38 -20.16
CA GLU A 309 -1.77 8.78 -19.88
C GLU A 309 -0.54 9.68 -20.10
N VAL A 310 0.65 9.18 -19.71
CA VAL A 310 1.94 9.85 -19.88
C VAL A 310 2.32 10.03 -21.36
N GLU A 311 1.97 9.09 -22.24
CA GLU A 311 2.28 9.14 -23.68
C GLU A 311 1.58 10.28 -24.44
N ARG A 312 0.63 10.98 -23.81
CA ARG A 312 -0.05 12.12 -24.43
C ARG A 312 0.88 13.35 -24.49
N ARG A 313 0.93 13.99 -25.66
CA ARG A 313 1.84 15.13 -25.93
C ARG A 313 1.68 16.33 -24.98
N ASP A 314 0.50 16.51 -24.40
CA ASP A 314 0.17 17.59 -23.45
C ASP A 314 0.69 17.36 -22.01
N MET A 315 1.30 16.20 -21.73
CA MET A 315 1.71 15.82 -20.37
C MET A 315 3.18 16.08 -20.04
N ALA A 316 4.03 16.42 -21.03
CA ALA A 316 5.47 16.63 -20.79
C ALA A 316 5.74 17.72 -19.73
N GLU A 317 5.00 18.82 -19.79
CA GLU A 317 5.13 19.95 -18.84
C GLU A 317 4.31 19.75 -17.55
N HIS A 318 3.62 18.60 -17.40
CA HIS A 318 2.79 18.31 -16.24
C HIS A 318 3.58 17.60 -15.14
N ILE A 319 3.92 18.28 -14.05
CA ILE A 319 4.83 17.74 -13.00
C ILE A 319 4.32 16.48 -12.29
N LYS A 320 2.99 16.33 -12.16
CA LYS A 320 2.36 15.17 -11.50
C LYS A 320 2.09 13.98 -12.43
N LEU A 321 1.58 14.24 -13.64
CA LEU A 321 1.09 13.22 -14.59
C LEU A 321 2.05 12.96 -15.76
N GLY A 322 3.03 13.83 -15.99
CA GLY A 322 4.04 13.63 -17.02
C GLY A 322 5.05 12.53 -16.65
N PRO A 323 5.94 12.19 -17.59
CA PRO A 323 6.96 11.14 -17.39
C PRO A 323 7.81 11.43 -16.15
N GLY A 324 8.01 10.43 -15.30
CA GLY A 324 8.79 10.58 -14.09
C GLY A 324 8.14 11.49 -13.03
N GLY A 325 6.85 11.76 -13.19
CA GLY A 325 6.10 12.67 -12.32
C GLY A 325 5.76 12.06 -10.96
N ILE A 326 5.16 12.89 -10.11
CA ILE A 326 4.83 12.50 -8.72
C ILE A 326 3.96 11.24 -8.64
N ARG A 327 3.01 11.08 -9.59
CA ARG A 327 2.10 9.93 -9.60
C ARG A 327 2.83 8.60 -9.81
N GLU A 328 3.92 8.58 -10.58
CA GLU A 328 4.72 7.37 -10.78
C GLU A 328 5.44 6.95 -9.49
N ILE A 329 5.97 7.91 -8.72
CA ILE A 329 6.57 7.65 -7.39
C ILE A 329 5.50 7.12 -6.42
N GLU A 330 4.33 7.77 -6.37
CA GLU A 330 3.21 7.34 -5.53
C GLU A 330 2.81 5.90 -5.87
N PHE A 331 2.75 5.58 -7.17
CA PHE A 331 2.41 4.25 -7.65
C PHE A 331 3.49 3.21 -7.29
N LEU A 332 4.77 3.53 -7.48
CA LEU A 332 5.91 2.67 -7.11
C LEU A 332 5.81 2.21 -5.65
N VAL A 333 5.68 3.17 -4.73
CA VAL A 333 5.67 2.90 -3.29
C VAL A 333 4.40 2.13 -2.90
N GLN A 334 3.22 2.63 -3.29
CA GLN A 334 1.95 2.03 -2.87
C GLN A 334 1.69 0.66 -3.50
N ALA A 335 2.13 0.43 -4.75
CA ALA A 335 2.02 -0.88 -5.38
C ALA A 335 2.80 -1.93 -4.56
N LEU A 336 4.01 -1.60 -4.10
CA LEU A 336 4.79 -2.49 -3.24
C LEU A 336 4.14 -2.69 -1.86
N GLN A 337 3.55 -1.65 -1.27
CA GLN A 337 2.77 -1.80 -0.04
C GLN A 337 1.60 -2.77 -0.23
N LEU A 338 0.83 -2.64 -1.31
CA LEU A 338 -0.28 -3.57 -1.60
C LEU A 338 0.21 -5.02 -1.76
N VAL A 339 1.39 -5.21 -2.35
CA VAL A 339 1.99 -6.54 -2.57
C VAL A 339 2.53 -7.15 -1.27
N ARG A 340 3.12 -6.34 -0.38
CA ARG A 340 3.97 -6.84 0.73
C ARG A 340 3.39 -6.61 2.12
N ALA A 341 2.68 -5.50 2.34
CA ALA A 341 2.29 -5.05 3.68
C ALA A 341 1.26 -5.96 4.37
N GLY A 342 0.63 -6.88 3.65
CA GLY A 342 -0.17 -7.95 4.24
C GLY A 342 0.65 -8.92 5.11
N ARG A 343 1.88 -9.24 4.70
CA ARG A 343 2.81 -10.12 5.43
C ARG A 343 3.87 -9.35 6.22
N GLU A 344 4.10 -8.10 5.87
CA GLU A 344 5.12 -7.23 6.45
C GLU A 344 4.46 -5.99 7.08
N PRO A 345 3.98 -6.07 8.34
CA PRO A 345 3.22 -4.98 8.97
C PRO A 345 3.93 -3.64 9.02
N GLN A 346 5.28 -3.63 9.08
CA GLN A 346 6.10 -2.43 9.08
C GLN A 346 5.90 -1.56 7.82
N LEU A 347 5.43 -2.16 6.71
CA LEU A 347 5.16 -1.47 5.45
C LEU A 347 3.79 -0.78 5.41
N ARG A 348 2.96 -0.92 6.45
CA ARG A 348 1.61 -0.31 6.54
C ARG A 348 1.67 1.17 6.93
N GLN A 349 2.60 1.90 6.32
CA GLN A 349 2.79 3.34 6.52
C GLN A 349 1.80 4.13 5.65
N ARG A 350 1.23 5.21 6.18
CA ARG A 350 0.31 6.10 5.43
C ARG A 350 1.07 7.11 4.56
N GLY A 351 2.15 7.69 5.08
CA GLY A 351 2.97 8.68 4.38
C GLY A 351 3.90 8.05 3.34
N LEU A 352 4.11 8.72 2.21
CA LEU A 352 4.92 8.16 1.12
C LEU A 352 6.38 7.98 1.51
N LEU A 353 7.01 8.98 2.10
CA LEU A 353 8.43 8.93 2.47
C LEU A 353 8.71 7.89 3.56
N THR A 354 7.81 7.75 4.54
CA THR A 354 7.94 6.72 5.58
C THR A 354 7.71 5.32 5.02
N ALA A 355 6.77 5.16 4.07
CA ALA A 355 6.59 3.91 3.35
C ALA A 355 7.81 3.53 2.51
N LEU A 356 8.40 4.50 1.81
CA LEU A 356 9.61 4.31 1.00
C LEU A 356 10.80 3.87 1.88
N GLN A 357 11.01 4.51 3.03
CA GLN A 357 12.04 4.10 3.98
C GLN A 357 11.79 2.68 4.50
N ALA A 358 10.55 2.37 4.90
CA ALA A 358 10.21 1.03 5.39
C ALA A 358 10.43 -0.06 4.32
N LEU A 359 10.19 0.26 3.04
CA LEU A 359 10.49 -0.64 1.92
C LEU A 359 12.00 -0.84 1.72
N ALA A 360 12.80 0.20 1.91
CA ALA A 360 14.26 0.12 1.86
C ALA A 360 14.82 -0.72 3.02
N ASP A 361 14.36 -0.47 4.25
CA ASP A 361 14.75 -1.22 5.44
C ASP A 361 14.40 -2.71 5.34
N ALA A 362 13.30 -3.03 4.66
CA ALA A 362 12.87 -4.40 4.37
C ALA A 362 13.57 -5.03 3.14
N GLY A 363 14.43 -4.29 2.45
CA GLY A 363 15.22 -4.79 1.30
C GLY A 363 14.45 -4.87 -0.02
N HIS A 364 13.30 -4.21 -0.15
CA HIS A 364 12.55 -4.12 -1.43
C HIS A 364 13.11 -3.03 -2.37
N PHE A 365 13.81 -2.05 -1.81
CA PHE A 365 14.65 -1.10 -2.53
C PHE A 365 16.09 -1.15 -1.99
N SER A 366 17.08 -0.85 -2.83
CA SER A 366 18.41 -0.50 -2.32
C SER A 366 18.33 0.88 -1.65
N ALA A 367 19.18 1.11 -0.65
CA ALA A 367 19.28 2.42 0.02
C ALA A 367 19.49 3.56 -0.99
N GLU A 368 20.37 3.35 -1.98
CA GLU A 368 20.62 4.32 -3.05
C GLU A 368 19.36 4.66 -3.88
N VAL A 369 18.56 3.66 -4.25
CA VAL A 369 17.33 3.89 -5.02
C VAL A 369 16.30 4.62 -4.16
N ALA A 370 16.16 4.23 -2.89
CA ALA A 370 15.25 4.89 -1.97
C ALA A 370 15.61 6.38 -1.75
N ASP A 371 16.90 6.69 -1.54
CA ASP A 371 17.37 8.06 -1.37
C ASP A 371 17.15 8.91 -2.63
N ARG A 372 17.43 8.35 -3.81
CA ARG A 372 17.19 9.02 -5.10
C ARG A 372 15.70 9.31 -5.32
N LEU A 373 14.82 8.35 -5.01
CA LEU A 373 13.36 8.53 -5.11
C LEU A 373 12.83 9.54 -4.08
N ALA A 374 13.34 9.51 -2.85
CA ALA A 374 12.98 10.46 -1.80
C ALA A 374 13.37 11.90 -2.20
N THR A 375 14.57 12.05 -2.77
CA THR A 375 15.07 13.35 -3.26
C THR A 375 14.22 13.86 -4.42
N ALA A 376 13.91 13.01 -5.39
CA ALA A 376 13.02 13.35 -6.50
C ALA A 376 11.62 13.74 -6.02
N TYR A 377 11.06 13.01 -5.06
CA TYR A 377 9.75 13.31 -4.48
C TYR A 377 9.72 14.69 -3.81
N ARG A 378 10.71 14.99 -2.97
CA ARG A 378 10.82 16.30 -2.30
C ARG A 378 10.97 17.44 -3.29
N PHE A 379 11.83 17.29 -4.29
CA PHE A 379 12.00 18.27 -5.35
C PHE A 379 10.69 18.54 -6.11
N LEU A 380 10.03 17.47 -6.58
CA LEU A 380 8.77 17.59 -7.33
C LEU A 380 7.66 18.19 -6.48
N ARG A 381 7.55 17.83 -5.20
CA ARG A 381 6.57 18.40 -4.26
C ARG A 381 6.84 19.87 -3.97
N ARG A 382 8.10 20.27 -3.82
CA ARG A 382 8.47 21.68 -3.63
C ARG A 382 8.12 22.51 -4.87
N LEU A 383 8.45 22.02 -6.06
CA LEU A 383 8.07 22.67 -7.31
C LEU A 383 6.53 22.74 -7.48
N GLU A 384 5.81 21.66 -7.17
CA GLU A 384 4.34 21.62 -7.15
C GLU A 384 3.77 22.70 -6.23
N ASN A 385 4.23 22.74 -4.98
CA ASN A 385 3.78 23.73 -4.01
C ASN A 385 4.06 25.15 -4.50
N ARG A 386 5.24 25.44 -5.05
CA ARG A 386 5.57 26.77 -5.57
C ARG A 386 4.67 27.21 -6.71
N LEU A 387 4.35 26.31 -7.63
CA LEU A 387 3.39 26.60 -8.71
C LEU A 387 2.00 26.93 -8.15
N GLN A 388 1.55 26.18 -7.15
CA GLN A 388 0.23 26.38 -6.54
C GLN A 388 0.17 27.63 -5.66
N MET A 389 1.26 27.94 -4.94
CA MET A 389 1.40 29.12 -4.08
C MET A 389 1.32 30.43 -4.86
N LEU A 390 1.65 30.43 -6.16
CA LEU A 390 1.54 31.64 -6.99
C LEU A 390 0.15 32.26 -6.86
N ALA A 391 -0.93 31.51 -7.05
CA ALA A 391 -2.28 32.06 -7.05
C ALA A 391 -3.30 31.25 -6.24
N ASP A 392 -2.84 30.32 -5.39
CA ASP A 392 -3.66 29.33 -4.70
C ASP A 392 -4.55 28.53 -5.68
N GLN A 393 -3.92 28.00 -6.72
CA GLN A 393 -4.59 27.25 -7.78
C GLN A 393 -4.10 25.81 -7.81
N GLN A 394 -5.00 24.88 -8.13
CA GLN A 394 -4.66 23.46 -8.36
C GLN A 394 -4.01 23.28 -9.75
N THR A 395 -2.90 23.94 -9.98
CA THR A 395 -2.08 23.76 -11.18
C THR A 395 -1.01 22.71 -10.95
N HIS A 396 -0.70 22.01 -12.03
CA HIS A 396 0.40 21.06 -12.14
C HIS A 396 1.19 21.26 -13.44
N GLN A 397 0.87 22.31 -14.19
CA GLN A 397 1.53 22.64 -15.45
C GLN A 397 2.63 23.66 -15.16
N LEU A 398 3.78 23.47 -15.78
CA LEU A 398 4.82 24.49 -15.78
C LEU A 398 4.33 25.71 -16.57
N PRO A 399 4.68 26.93 -16.13
CA PRO A 399 4.29 28.14 -16.84
C PRO A 399 4.93 28.19 -18.23
N ASP A 400 4.26 28.85 -19.17
CA ASP A 400 4.75 29.16 -20.51
C ASP A 400 5.39 30.55 -20.59
N ASP A 401 4.94 31.48 -19.75
CA ASP A 401 5.44 32.85 -19.72
C ASP A 401 6.83 32.99 -19.06
N GLU A 402 7.66 33.86 -19.65
CA GLU A 402 9.06 34.04 -19.25
C GLU A 402 9.20 34.62 -17.84
N PHE A 403 8.28 35.51 -17.45
CA PHE A 403 8.36 36.20 -16.16
C PHE A 403 8.08 35.26 -14.98
N THR A 404 7.03 34.44 -15.07
CA THR A 404 6.72 33.42 -14.04
C THR A 404 7.80 32.36 -13.98
N ARG A 405 8.37 31.94 -15.12
CA ARG A 405 9.54 31.05 -15.15
C ARG A 405 10.75 31.64 -14.42
N LEU A 406 11.03 32.93 -14.63
CA LEU A 406 12.08 33.65 -13.92
C LEU A 406 11.80 33.71 -12.42
N ARG A 407 10.58 34.09 -12.02
CA ARG A 407 10.15 34.13 -10.61
C ARG A 407 10.32 32.78 -9.91
N LEU A 408 9.85 31.69 -10.54
CA LEU A 408 9.99 30.34 -10.00
C LEU A 408 11.45 29.94 -9.86
N ALA A 409 12.28 30.20 -10.89
CA ALA A 409 13.70 29.87 -10.85
C ALA A 409 14.38 30.59 -9.67
N ILE A 410 14.26 31.92 -9.60
CA ILE A 410 14.87 32.74 -8.55
C ILE A 410 14.34 32.32 -7.17
N GLY A 411 13.02 32.17 -7.01
CA GLY A 411 12.39 31.78 -5.75
C GLY A 411 12.73 30.35 -5.28
N LEU A 412 13.22 29.49 -6.17
CA LEU A 412 13.74 28.15 -5.85
C LEU A 412 15.27 28.11 -5.71
N GLY A 413 15.96 29.24 -5.84
CA GLY A 413 17.41 29.34 -5.71
C GLY A 413 18.20 29.06 -7.00
N TYR A 414 17.54 29.09 -8.16
CA TYR A 414 18.19 28.95 -9.46
C TYR A 414 18.38 30.32 -10.13
N PRO A 415 19.55 30.60 -10.74
CA PRO A 415 19.80 31.89 -11.39
C PRO A 415 18.96 32.10 -12.65
N GLN A 416 18.48 31.03 -13.28
CA GLN A 416 17.70 31.05 -14.51
C GLN A 416 16.83 29.80 -14.65
N TRP A 417 15.76 29.90 -15.43
CA TRP A 417 14.80 28.82 -15.72
C TRP A 417 15.47 27.53 -16.20
N GLN A 418 16.45 27.65 -17.11
CA GLN A 418 17.12 26.50 -17.72
C GLN A 418 17.75 25.56 -16.67
N GLY A 419 18.35 26.12 -15.61
CA GLY A 419 18.96 25.31 -14.55
C GLY A 419 17.92 24.55 -13.71
N LEU A 420 16.80 25.19 -13.38
CA LEU A 420 15.67 24.54 -12.70
C LEU A 420 15.09 23.42 -13.56
N TYR A 421 14.91 23.68 -14.86
CA TYR A 421 14.35 22.71 -15.80
C TYR A 421 15.25 21.48 -15.98
N GLU A 422 16.56 21.67 -16.09
CA GLU A 422 17.53 20.57 -16.15
C GLU A 422 17.49 19.68 -14.90
N GLN A 423 17.42 20.29 -13.70
CA GLN A 423 17.26 19.55 -12.45
C GLN A 423 15.94 18.76 -12.40
N LEU A 424 14.84 19.35 -12.86
CA LEU A 424 13.57 18.65 -13.00
C LEU A 424 13.70 17.40 -13.89
N GLN A 425 14.35 17.51 -15.05
CA GLN A 425 14.53 16.37 -15.96
C GLN A 425 15.41 15.27 -15.33
N GLN A 426 16.45 15.64 -14.58
CA GLN A 426 17.28 14.66 -13.86
C GLN A 426 16.46 13.83 -12.87
N HIS A 427 15.62 14.48 -12.06
CA HIS A 427 14.73 13.80 -11.12
C HIS A 427 13.68 12.94 -11.83
N ARG A 428 13.07 13.44 -12.89
CA ARG A 428 12.09 12.67 -13.68
C ARG A 428 12.72 11.41 -14.30
N ASN A 429 13.92 11.50 -14.84
CA ASN A 429 14.61 10.33 -15.41
C ASN A 429 14.83 9.23 -14.37
N VAL A 430 15.21 9.58 -13.14
CA VAL A 430 15.33 8.62 -12.02
C VAL A 430 14.01 7.89 -11.79
N VAL A 431 12.90 8.63 -11.72
CA VAL A 431 11.58 8.07 -11.44
C VAL A 431 11.13 7.17 -12.58
N SER A 432 11.23 7.62 -13.83
CA SER A 432 10.87 6.85 -15.02
C SER A 432 11.64 5.53 -15.09
N GLU A 433 12.95 5.56 -14.83
CA GLU A 433 13.79 4.35 -14.83
C GLU A 433 13.30 3.29 -13.83
N GLU A 434 12.96 3.69 -12.60
CA GLU A 434 12.46 2.76 -11.58
C GLU A 434 11.01 2.35 -11.84
N PHE A 435 10.18 3.25 -12.36
CA PHE A 435 8.80 2.97 -12.76
C PHE A 435 8.75 1.94 -13.90
N ASP A 436 9.63 2.04 -14.88
CA ASP A 436 9.73 1.08 -15.97
C ASP A 436 10.12 -0.31 -15.47
N ARG A 437 11.06 -0.38 -14.52
CA ARG A 437 11.49 -1.65 -13.89
C ARG A 437 10.37 -2.30 -13.08
N LEU A 438 9.47 -1.52 -12.46
CA LEU A 438 8.37 -2.04 -11.66
C LEU A 438 7.43 -2.92 -12.50
N LEU A 439 7.22 -4.18 -12.10
CA LEU A 439 6.35 -5.11 -12.83
C LEU A 439 6.72 -5.32 -14.31
N ALA A 440 7.97 -5.00 -14.71
CA ALA A 440 8.43 -5.19 -16.08
C ALA A 440 8.24 -6.65 -16.52
N PRO A 441 7.60 -6.92 -17.68
CA PRO A 441 7.48 -8.27 -18.19
C PRO A 441 8.88 -8.84 -18.42
N ARG A 442 9.16 -10.01 -17.83
CA ARG A 442 10.46 -10.67 -18.03
C ARG A 442 10.65 -10.96 -19.52
N LYS A 443 11.83 -10.64 -20.06
CA LYS A 443 12.22 -11.00 -21.44
C LYS A 443 12.07 -12.51 -21.63
N ARG A 444 11.15 -12.92 -22.51
CA ARG A 444 10.91 -14.32 -22.86
C ARG A 444 12.10 -14.86 -23.66
N THR A 445 12.54 -16.08 -23.35
CA THR A 445 13.59 -16.77 -24.13
C THR A 445 13.01 -17.31 -25.44
N ALA A 446 13.85 -17.41 -26.48
CA ALA A 446 13.43 -17.95 -27.78
C ALA A 446 12.90 -19.40 -27.71
N LYS A 447 13.38 -20.22 -26.76
CA LYS A 447 12.85 -21.59 -26.55
C LYS A 447 11.45 -21.59 -25.94
N ALA A 448 11.12 -20.63 -25.07
CA ALA A 448 9.79 -20.52 -24.48
C ALA A 448 8.72 -20.10 -25.50
N SER A 449 9.08 -19.36 -26.56
CA SER A 449 8.14 -18.98 -27.61
C SER A 449 7.80 -20.13 -28.58
N VAL A 450 8.70 -21.10 -28.77
CA VAL A 450 8.42 -22.32 -29.55
C VAL A 450 7.42 -23.22 -28.82
N LEU A 451 7.67 -23.50 -27.53
CA LEU A 451 6.76 -24.28 -26.69
C LEU A 451 5.38 -23.61 -26.49
N GLU A 452 5.32 -22.28 -26.53
CA GLU A 452 4.05 -21.55 -26.51
C GLU A 452 3.22 -21.80 -27.77
N ARG A 453 3.85 -21.79 -28.96
CA ARG A 453 3.15 -22.13 -30.21
C ARG A 453 2.67 -23.58 -30.20
N TYR A 454 3.52 -24.50 -29.75
CA TYR A 454 3.16 -25.91 -29.59
C TYR A 454 1.93 -26.07 -28.66
N TRP A 455 1.96 -25.49 -27.46
CA TRP A 455 0.86 -25.59 -26.50
C TRP A 455 -0.46 -25.01 -27.04
N ARG A 456 -0.40 -23.89 -27.76
CA ARG A 456 -1.58 -23.24 -28.34
C ARG A 456 -2.21 -24.00 -29.49
N ALA A 457 -1.45 -24.87 -30.16
CA ALA A 457 -1.94 -25.69 -31.26
C ALA A 457 -2.68 -26.96 -30.78
N LEU A 458 -2.50 -27.36 -29.51
CA LEU A 458 -3.20 -28.50 -28.92
C LEU A 458 -4.69 -28.19 -28.63
N PRO A 459 -5.59 -29.19 -28.73
CA PRO A 459 -5.32 -30.60 -29.01
C PRO A 459 -5.21 -30.95 -30.50
N ASP A 460 -5.46 -29.99 -31.39
CA ASP A 460 -5.72 -30.22 -32.82
C ASP A 460 -4.44 -30.46 -33.64
N ALA A 461 -3.35 -29.77 -33.31
CA ALA A 461 -2.05 -29.91 -33.97
C ALA A 461 -0.91 -29.88 -32.94
N GLY A 462 -0.10 -30.93 -32.90
CA GLY A 462 1.03 -31.10 -31.99
C GLY A 462 2.17 -31.77 -32.74
N GLU A 463 3.35 -31.18 -32.66
CA GLU A 463 4.58 -31.65 -33.31
C GLU A 463 5.50 -32.24 -32.22
N PRO A 464 5.60 -33.58 -32.10
CA PRO A 464 6.43 -34.22 -31.07
C PRO A 464 7.91 -33.78 -31.14
N ASP A 465 8.42 -33.44 -32.32
CA ASP A 465 9.81 -32.97 -32.50
C ASP A 465 10.12 -31.74 -31.63
N VAL A 466 9.15 -30.85 -31.40
CA VAL A 466 9.31 -29.70 -30.51
C VAL A 466 9.57 -30.12 -29.05
N LEU A 467 8.96 -31.23 -28.62
CA LEU A 467 9.18 -31.79 -27.28
C LEU A 467 10.53 -32.50 -27.19
N ALA A 468 10.95 -33.20 -28.26
CA ALA A 468 12.29 -33.79 -28.30
C ALA A 468 13.38 -32.72 -28.17
N GLU A 469 13.27 -31.60 -28.89
CA GLU A 469 14.17 -30.45 -28.78
C GLU A 469 14.14 -29.76 -27.40
N ALA A 470 13.02 -29.89 -26.69
CA ALA A 470 12.85 -29.37 -25.34
C ALA A 470 13.42 -30.29 -24.24
N GLY A 471 13.89 -31.50 -24.59
CA GLY A 471 14.53 -32.45 -23.67
C GLY A 471 13.63 -33.60 -23.19
N PHE A 472 12.52 -33.89 -23.89
CA PHE A 472 11.70 -35.07 -23.61
C PHE A 472 12.20 -36.28 -24.40
N ASP A 473 12.75 -37.29 -23.70
CA ASP A 473 13.23 -38.53 -24.33
C ASP A 473 12.10 -39.33 -25.01
N ASP A 474 10.91 -39.38 -24.40
CA ASP A 474 9.69 -39.92 -24.99
C ASP A 474 8.75 -38.78 -25.43
N ALA A 475 9.11 -38.13 -26.53
CA ALA A 475 8.35 -37.02 -27.09
C ALA A 475 6.93 -37.42 -27.53
N ALA A 476 6.73 -38.64 -28.04
CA ALA A 476 5.44 -39.12 -28.50
C ALA A 476 4.47 -39.39 -27.32
N GLY A 477 4.97 -39.99 -26.24
CA GLY A 477 4.21 -40.17 -25.01
C GLY A 477 3.85 -38.82 -24.36
N ALA A 478 4.79 -37.87 -24.33
CA ALA A 478 4.56 -36.53 -23.82
C ALA A 478 3.50 -35.76 -24.63
N ASP A 479 3.54 -35.83 -25.97
CA ASP A 479 2.53 -35.23 -26.86
C ASP A 479 1.14 -35.83 -26.59
N THR A 480 1.05 -37.15 -26.45
CA THR A 480 -0.20 -37.84 -26.13
C THR A 480 -0.79 -37.37 -24.80
N ALA A 481 0.03 -37.29 -23.75
CA ALA A 481 -0.41 -36.82 -22.44
C ALA A 481 -0.88 -35.35 -22.47
N LEU A 482 -0.18 -34.49 -23.21
CA LEU A 482 -0.53 -33.07 -23.34
C LEU A 482 -1.81 -32.86 -24.15
N ARG A 483 -2.04 -33.62 -25.22
CA ARG A 483 -3.31 -33.61 -25.97
C ARG A 483 -4.48 -34.02 -25.10
N GLN A 484 -4.33 -35.11 -24.34
CA GLN A 484 -5.36 -35.57 -23.40
C GLN A 484 -5.65 -34.51 -22.32
N PHE A 485 -4.61 -33.87 -21.80
CA PHE A 485 -4.76 -32.79 -20.82
C PHE A 485 -5.46 -31.55 -21.42
N ALA A 486 -5.03 -31.11 -22.61
CA ALA A 486 -5.64 -30.00 -23.35
C ALA A 486 -7.13 -30.24 -23.64
N ALA A 487 -7.50 -31.49 -23.95
CA ALA A 487 -8.86 -31.93 -24.19
C ALA A 487 -9.66 -32.27 -22.91
N SER A 488 -9.12 -32.04 -21.71
CA SER A 488 -9.80 -32.41 -20.47
C SER A 488 -11.00 -31.49 -20.16
N PRO A 489 -12.05 -32.00 -19.47
CA PRO A 489 -13.19 -31.18 -19.04
C PRO A 489 -12.78 -30.00 -18.16
N ALA A 490 -11.71 -30.17 -17.37
CA ALA A 490 -11.18 -29.13 -16.48
C ALA A 490 -10.75 -27.87 -17.24
N LEU A 491 -10.17 -28.03 -18.44
CA LEU A 491 -9.72 -26.94 -19.29
C LEU A 491 -10.84 -26.31 -20.12
N ARG A 492 -11.83 -27.10 -20.56
CA ARG A 492 -12.97 -26.60 -21.35
C ARG A 492 -13.85 -25.60 -20.59
N THR A 493 -13.94 -25.74 -19.26
CA THR A 493 -14.77 -24.87 -18.41
C THR A 493 -13.98 -23.69 -17.82
N LEU A 494 -12.75 -23.43 -18.29
CA LEU A 494 -11.95 -22.32 -17.76
C LEU A 494 -12.52 -20.97 -18.19
N SER A 495 -12.46 -20.01 -17.28
CA SER A 495 -12.66 -18.61 -17.63
C SER A 495 -11.58 -18.13 -18.60
N THR A 496 -11.86 -17.08 -19.38
CA THR A 496 -10.90 -16.44 -20.28
C THR A 496 -9.59 -16.09 -19.56
N ARG A 497 -9.69 -15.64 -18.30
CA ARG A 497 -8.53 -15.32 -17.45
C ARG A 497 -7.74 -16.57 -17.04
N GLY A 498 -8.42 -17.64 -16.64
CA GLY A 498 -7.79 -18.91 -16.30
C GLY A 498 -7.03 -19.51 -17.49
N ARG A 499 -7.65 -19.47 -18.68
CA ARG A 499 -7.01 -19.95 -19.92
C ARG A 499 -5.76 -19.13 -20.28
N SER A 500 -5.87 -17.80 -20.26
CA SER A 500 -4.72 -16.92 -20.56
C SER A 500 -3.53 -17.16 -19.63
N ARG A 501 -3.76 -17.40 -18.34
CA ARG A 501 -2.69 -17.75 -17.39
C ARG A 501 -2.09 -19.12 -17.68
N LEU A 502 -2.93 -20.12 -17.93
CA LEU A 502 -2.47 -21.45 -18.29
C LEU A 502 -1.55 -21.43 -19.51
N ASP A 503 -1.92 -20.65 -20.53
CA ASP A 503 -1.15 -20.48 -21.77
C ASP A 503 0.22 -19.81 -21.54
N ARG A 504 0.40 -19.12 -20.42
CA ARG A 504 1.70 -18.54 -20.00
C ARG A 504 2.52 -19.49 -19.12
N VAL A 505 1.86 -20.27 -18.28
CA VAL A 505 2.49 -21.21 -17.32
C VAL A 505 2.96 -22.49 -17.99
N LEU A 506 2.12 -23.11 -18.83
CA LEU A 506 2.40 -24.42 -19.42
C LEU A 506 3.70 -24.42 -20.23
N PRO A 507 3.96 -23.44 -21.13
CA PRO A 507 5.22 -23.41 -21.86
C PRO A 507 6.45 -23.31 -20.95
N ALA A 508 6.38 -22.53 -19.88
CA ALA A 508 7.45 -22.41 -18.90
C ALA A 508 7.64 -23.71 -18.09
N LEU A 509 6.54 -24.36 -17.74
CA LEU A 509 6.53 -25.65 -17.06
C LEU A 509 7.15 -26.75 -17.93
N LEU A 510 6.77 -26.82 -19.21
CA LEU A 510 7.32 -27.78 -20.18
C LEU A 510 8.81 -27.56 -20.37
N PHE A 511 9.24 -26.31 -20.52
CA PHE A 511 10.65 -25.95 -20.64
C PHE A 511 11.45 -26.43 -19.42
N ALA A 512 10.97 -26.16 -18.21
CA ALA A 512 11.63 -26.61 -16.99
C ALA A 512 11.60 -28.14 -16.82
N THR A 513 10.52 -28.79 -17.26
CA THR A 513 10.35 -30.25 -17.16
C THR A 513 11.30 -30.99 -18.09
N GLY A 514 11.44 -30.54 -19.34
CA GLY A 514 12.40 -31.12 -20.28
C GLY A 514 13.87 -30.94 -19.86
N ALA A 515 14.17 -29.91 -19.07
CA ALA A 515 15.49 -29.72 -18.46
C ALA A 515 15.69 -30.48 -17.12
N SER A 516 14.71 -31.26 -16.67
CA SER A 516 14.75 -31.95 -15.39
C SER A 516 15.47 -33.30 -15.46
N SER A 517 15.71 -33.91 -14.29
CA SER A 517 16.42 -35.21 -14.19
C SER A 517 15.64 -36.40 -14.75
N ASP A 518 14.31 -36.32 -14.80
CA ASP A 518 13.42 -37.37 -15.31
C ASP A 518 12.12 -36.72 -15.84
N PRO A 519 12.15 -36.19 -17.09
CA PRO A 519 11.01 -35.51 -17.69
C PRO A 519 9.80 -36.44 -17.89
N HIS A 520 10.05 -37.71 -18.23
CA HIS A 520 9.02 -38.71 -18.51
C HIS A 520 8.15 -38.98 -17.28
N THR A 521 8.76 -39.15 -16.10
CA THR A 521 8.03 -39.37 -14.85
C THR A 521 7.45 -38.06 -14.27
N ALA A 522 8.12 -36.92 -14.48
CA ALA A 522 7.68 -35.64 -13.94
C ALA A 522 6.42 -35.10 -14.63
N LEU A 523 6.31 -35.23 -15.95
CA LEU A 523 5.22 -34.63 -16.72
C LEU A 523 3.82 -35.08 -16.27
N PRO A 524 3.50 -36.39 -16.12
CA PRO A 524 2.17 -36.81 -15.68
C PRO A 524 1.80 -36.29 -14.28
N ARG A 525 2.78 -36.24 -13.36
CA ARG A 525 2.57 -35.72 -12.00
C ARG A 525 2.30 -34.21 -12.02
N LEU A 526 3.05 -33.48 -12.84
CA LEU A 526 2.85 -32.05 -13.04
C LEU A 526 1.50 -31.76 -13.68
N LEU A 527 1.08 -32.50 -14.71
CA LEU A 527 -0.24 -32.34 -15.32
C LEU A 527 -1.37 -32.65 -14.34
N SER A 528 -1.21 -33.67 -13.49
CA SER A 528 -2.16 -33.96 -12.40
C SER A 528 -2.29 -32.79 -11.42
N LEU A 529 -1.15 -32.22 -10.99
CA LEU A 529 -1.11 -31.04 -10.14
C LEU A 529 -1.76 -29.83 -10.80
N ILE A 530 -1.39 -29.51 -12.05
CA ILE A 530 -2.01 -28.41 -12.79
C ILE A 530 -3.52 -28.66 -12.89
N GLY A 531 -3.96 -29.87 -13.21
CA GLY A 531 -5.37 -30.24 -13.26
C GLY A 531 -6.13 -29.97 -11.95
N ALA A 532 -5.51 -30.28 -10.81
CA ALA A 532 -6.08 -30.02 -9.48
C ALA A 532 -6.21 -28.51 -9.15
N ILE A 533 -5.30 -27.68 -9.67
CA ILE A 533 -5.25 -26.24 -9.37
C ILE A 533 -5.81 -25.35 -10.48
N VAL A 534 -6.08 -25.86 -11.69
CA VAL A 534 -6.33 -25.04 -12.89
C VAL A 534 -7.54 -24.11 -12.75
N ARG A 535 -8.54 -24.51 -11.96
CA ARG A 535 -9.74 -23.71 -11.65
C ARG A 535 -9.50 -22.61 -10.63
N ARG A 536 -8.39 -22.69 -9.89
CA ARG A 536 -7.97 -21.72 -8.88
C ARG A 536 -6.88 -20.85 -9.51
N SER A 537 -7.32 -19.80 -10.20
CA SER A 537 -6.43 -18.93 -11.00
C SER A 537 -5.27 -18.32 -10.20
N SER A 538 -5.38 -18.26 -8.87
CA SER A 538 -4.29 -17.84 -7.99
C SER A 538 -3.08 -18.77 -8.10
N TYR A 539 -3.23 -20.08 -8.06
CA TYR A 539 -2.07 -20.98 -8.10
C TYR A 539 -1.36 -21.00 -9.46
N LEU A 540 -2.10 -20.90 -10.57
CA LEU A 540 -1.46 -20.82 -11.90
C LEU A 540 -0.56 -19.59 -12.00
N ALA A 541 -1.07 -18.48 -11.51
CA ALA A 541 -0.33 -17.25 -11.56
C ALA A 541 0.88 -17.24 -10.60
N LEU A 542 0.86 -18.05 -9.54
CA LEU A 542 2.05 -18.31 -8.72
C LEU A 542 3.19 -18.89 -9.50
N LEU A 543 2.88 -19.86 -10.34
CA LEU A 543 3.85 -20.50 -11.21
C LEU A 543 4.31 -19.54 -12.32
N GLU A 544 3.45 -18.63 -12.77
CA GLU A 544 3.76 -17.59 -13.75
C GLU A 544 4.78 -16.56 -13.21
N GLU A 545 4.57 -16.04 -12.00
CA GLU A 545 5.36 -14.94 -11.44
C GLU A 545 6.67 -15.39 -10.78
N ALA A 546 6.74 -16.64 -10.32
CA ALA A 546 7.89 -17.18 -9.61
C ALA A 546 8.58 -18.33 -10.37
N PRO A 547 9.40 -18.04 -11.42
CA PRO A 547 10.14 -19.05 -12.18
C PRO A 547 11.06 -19.92 -11.30
N LYS A 548 11.62 -19.33 -10.24
CA LYS A 548 12.42 -20.09 -9.26
C LYS A 548 11.55 -21.10 -8.51
N ALA A 549 10.31 -20.74 -8.15
CA ALA A 549 9.37 -21.65 -7.52
C ALA A 549 8.86 -22.71 -8.50
N LEU A 550 8.61 -22.35 -9.76
CA LEU A 550 8.27 -23.31 -10.83
C LEU A 550 9.43 -24.30 -11.05
N ALA A 551 10.67 -23.84 -11.11
CA ALA A 551 11.84 -24.72 -11.23
C ALA A 551 12.01 -25.63 -10.01
N ARG A 552 11.78 -25.11 -8.79
CA ARG A 552 11.76 -25.93 -7.56
C ARG A 552 10.63 -26.94 -7.57
N LEU A 553 9.43 -26.55 -8.02
CA LEU A 553 8.29 -27.44 -8.16
C LEU A 553 8.65 -28.61 -9.08
N VAL A 554 9.20 -28.32 -10.26
CA VAL A 554 9.65 -29.35 -11.20
C VAL A 554 10.69 -30.25 -10.54
N ASN A 555 11.67 -29.70 -9.82
CA ASN A 555 12.68 -30.48 -9.12
C ASN A 555 12.11 -31.40 -8.03
N VAL A 556 11.14 -30.91 -7.25
CA VAL A 556 10.48 -31.69 -6.18
C VAL A 556 9.66 -32.82 -6.80
N VAL A 557 8.88 -32.53 -7.82
CA VAL A 557 7.97 -33.48 -8.47
C VAL A 557 8.73 -34.53 -9.29
N SER A 558 9.84 -34.15 -9.91
CA SER A 558 10.70 -35.09 -10.65
C SER A 558 11.38 -36.10 -9.72
N ARG A 559 11.59 -35.74 -8.44
CA ARG A 559 12.38 -36.55 -7.50
C ARG A 559 11.56 -37.30 -6.44
N SER A 560 10.30 -36.90 -6.21
CA SER A 560 9.45 -37.53 -5.18
C SER A 560 7.99 -37.63 -5.62
N ALA A 561 7.52 -38.87 -5.79
CA ALA A 561 6.10 -39.16 -6.01
C ALA A 561 5.24 -38.71 -4.82
N LEU A 562 5.72 -38.97 -3.59
CA LEU A 562 5.02 -38.63 -2.35
C LEU A 562 4.75 -37.14 -2.23
N LEU A 563 5.75 -36.29 -2.53
CA LEU A 563 5.57 -34.84 -2.46
C LEU A 563 4.71 -34.30 -3.59
N ALA A 564 4.74 -34.93 -4.77
CA ALA A 564 3.82 -34.59 -5.83
C ALA A 564 2.36 -34.88 -5.44
N GLU A 565 2.08 -36.05 -4.86
CA GLU A 565 0.75 -36.40 -4.34
C GLU A 565 0.31 -35.47 -3.21
N HIS A 566 1.24 -35.10 -2.32
CA HIS A 566 0.96 -34.16 -1.23
C HIS A 566 0.58 -32.77 -1.78
N LEU A 567 1.28 -32.26 -2.80
CA LEU A 567 0.95 -30.99 -3.46
C LEU A 567 -0.43 -31.01 -4.14
N VAL A 568 -0.82 -32.14 -4.73
CA VAL A 568 -2.14 -32.32 -5.33
C VAL A 568 -3.24 -32.25 -4.26
N GLN A 569 -3.03 -32.91 -3.12
CA GLN A 569 -4.00 -32.93 -2.01
C GLN A 569 -4.06 -31.60 -1.25
N HIS A 570 -2.92 -30.91 -1.13
CA HIS A 570 -2.78 -29.67 -0.38
C HIS A 570 -2.08 -28.57 -1.21
N PRO A 571 -2.77 -27.96 -2.20
CA PRO A 571 -2.17 -26.95 -3.09
C PRO A 571 -1.62 -25.70 -2.40
N LEU A 572 -2.04 -25.40 -1.16
CA LEU A 572 -1.50 -24.29 -0.36
C LEU A 572 0.01 -24.42 -0.14
N LEU A 573 0.56 -25.64 -0.20
CA LEU A 573 1.99 -25.91 -0.07
C LEU A 573 2.83 -25.36 -1.23
N LEU A 574 2.21 -24.91 -2.32
CA LEU A 574 2.91 -24.17 -3.39
C LEU A 574 3.54 -22.87 -2.86
N ASP A 575 2.96 -22.25 -1.84
CA ASP A 575 3.51 -21.05 -1.19
C ASP A 575 4.88 -21.34 -0.56
N GLU A 576 5.12 -22.57 -0.10
CA GLU A 576 6.38 -22.99 0.50
C GLU A 576 7.53 -23.07 -0.51
N LEU A 577 7.21 -23.16 -1.81
CA LEU A 577 8.21 -23.16 -2.88
C LEU A 577 8.65 -21.73 -3.26
N LEU A 578 7.92 -20.70 -2.82
CA LEU A 578 8.26 -19.30 -3.07
C LEU A 578 9.46 -18.83 -2.24
N ASP A 579 9.53 -19.22 -0.97
CA ASP A 579 10.54 -18.72 -0.05
C ASP A 579 11.83 -19.57 -0.13
N SER A 580 12.94 -18.95 -0.54
CA SER A 580 14.26 -19.61 -0.61
C SER A 580 14.83 -19.94 0.77
N ARG A 581 14.44 -19.19 1.80
CA ARG A 581 15.10 -19.24 3.12
C ARG A 581 14.88 -20.57 3.83
N TYR A 582 13.70 -21.18 3.65
CA TYR A 582 13.35 -22.46 4.29
C TYR A 582 13.95 -23.68 3.59
N VAL A 583 14.40 -23.50 2.35
CA VAL A 583 15.05 -24.56 1.58
C VAL A 583 16.52 -24.70 2.01
N ASP A 584 17.18 -23.57 2.32
CA ASP A 584 18.62 -23.53 2.58
C ASP A 584 18.99 -23.79 4.07
N LEU A 585 18.21 -23.30 5.04
CA LEU A 585 18.45 -23.50 6.49
C LEU A 585 17.21 -24.02 7.22
N PRO A 586 17.35 -24.98 8.16
CA PRO A 586 16.22 -25.37 8.98
C PRO A 586 15.93 -24.23 9.95
N PRO A 587 14.66 -23.80 10.09
CA PRO A 587 14.33 -22.80 11.09
C PRO A 587 14.67 -23.35 12.47
N ASP A 588 15.31 -22.53 13.29
CA ASP A 588 15.55 -22.86 14.70
C ASP A 588 14.22 -22.90 15.47
N GLU A 589 14.28 -23.46 16.69
CA GLU A 589 13.07 -23.65 17.50
C GLU A 589 12.38 -22.33 17.85
N ASP A 590 13.15 -21.26 18.12
CA ASP A 590 12.60 -19.97 18.51
C ASP A 590 11.93 -19.28 17.32
N SER A 591 12.51 -19.41 16.12
CA SER A 591 11.89 -18.97 14.86
C SER A 591 10.56 -19.69 14.59
N LEU A 592 10.49 -21.02 14.76
CA LEU A 592 9.25 -21.78 14.57
C LEU A 592 8.18 -21.41 15.59
N ARG A 593 8.56 -21.20 16.86
CA ARG A 593 7.64 -20.75 17.91
C ARG A 593 7.09 -19.37 17.60
N THR A 594 7.93 -18.47 17.12
CA THR A 594 7.54 -17.10 16.74
C THR A 594 6.61 -17.11 15.53
N GLU A 595 6.92 -17.91 14.50
CA GLU A 595 6.06 -18.06 13.31
C GLU A 595 4.68 -18.63 13.68
N LEU A 596 4.63 -19.67 14.51
CA LEU A 596 3.37 -20.25 14.97
C LEU A 596 2.57 -19.28 15.85
N ALA A 597 3.23 -18.60 16.79
CA ALA A 597 2.59 -17.58 17.62
C ALA A 597 2.02 -16.45 16.75
N GLY A 598 2.75 -16.00 15.73
CA GLY A 598 2.28 -15.02 14.75
C GLY A 598 1.15 -15.53 13.84
N ALA A 599 1.14 -16.82 13.50
CA ALA A 599 0.05 -17.43 12.72
C ALA A 599 -1.25 -17.50 13.53
N LEU A 600 -1.15 -17.73 14.84
CA LEU A 600 -2.29 -17.74 15.77
C LEU A 600 -2.66 -16.35 16.30
N ALA A 601 -1.80 -15.34 16.09
CA ALA A 601 -2.05 -13.97 16.54
C ALA A 601 -3.24 -13.37 15.78
N GLY A 602 -4.23 -12.88 16.53
CA GLY A 602 -5.46 -12.28 15.98
C GLY A 602 -6.63 -13.26 15.85
N LEU A 603 -6.45 -14.55 16.15
CA LEU A 603 -7.57 -15.48 16.32
C LEU A 603 -8.11 -15.38 17.74
N ALA A 604 -9.43 -15.30 17.87
CA ALA A 604 -10.10 -15.36 19.17
C ALA A 604 -9.76 -16.68 19.88
N ALA A 605 -9.63 -16.65 21.20
CA ALA A 605 -9.18 -17.81 21.98
C ALA A 605 -10.20 -18.96 21.98
N ASP A 606 -11.47 -18.65 21.73
CA ASP A 606 -12.62 -19.55 21.70
C ASP A 606 -12.92 -20.12 20.31
N ASP A 607 -12.39 -19.52 19.23
CA ASP A 607 -12.50 -20.05 17.87
C ASP A 607 -11.57 -21.25 17.66
N THR A 608 -12.00 -22.39 18.20
CA THR A 608 -11.23 -23.63 18.18
C THR A 608 -11.09 -24.19 16.76
N GLU A 609 -12.07 -23.97 15.89
CA GLU A 609 -12.08 -24.50 14.53
C GLU A 609 -11.01 -23.83 13.66
N GLU A 610 -10.98 -22.50 13.64
CA GLU A 610 -9.99 -21.77 12.83
C GLU A 610 -8.57 -21.95 13.38
N ARG A 611 -8.40 -22.04 14.70
CA ARG A 611 -7.10 -22.36 15.32
C ARG A 611 -6.60 -23.75 14.93
N LEU A 612 -7.48 -24.76 14.93
CA LEU A 612 -7.11 -26.12 14.49
C LEU A 612 -6.75 -26.15 13.02
N ARG A 613 -7.47 -25.40 12.18
CA ARG A 613 -7.15 -25.26 10.76
C ARG A 613 -5.76 -24.66 10.56
N VAL A 614 -5.45 -23.53 11.22
CA VAL A 614 -4.12 -22.89 11.14
C VAL A 614 -3.01 -23.81 11.63
N LEU A 615 -3.23 -24.54 12.73
CA LEU A 615 -2.27 -25.53 13.23
C LEU A 615 -2.01 -26.65 12.21
N ASN A 616 -3.06 -27.12 11.55
CA ASN A 616 -2.93 -28.19 10.57
C ASN A 616 -2.23 -27.70 9.29
N GLU A 617 -2.55 -26.49 8.82
CA GLU A 617 -1.85 -25.83 7.70
C GLU A 617 -0.35 -25.66 8.03
N PHE A 618 -0.02 -25.17 9.23
CA PHE A 618 1.36 -25.04 9.71
C PHE A 618 2.09 -26.38 9.77
N ARG A 619 1.43 -27.45 10.24
CA ARG A 619 1.98 -28.81 10.28
C ARG A 619 2.29 -29.34 8.87
N HIS A 620 1.39 -29.13 7.92
CA HIS A 620 1.59 -29.55 6.53
C HIS A 620 2.76 -28.78 5.89
N ALA A 621 2.83 -27.47 6.10
CA ALA A 621 3.92 -26.62 5.64
C ALA A 621 5.27 -27.09 6.20
N LEU A 622 5.38 -27.29 7.52
CA LEU A 622 6.61 -27.74 8.17
C LEU A 622 7.07 -29.12 7.65
N SER A 623 6.13 -30.05 7.50
CA SER A 623 6.42 -31.38 6.96
C SER A 623 6.93 -31.30 5.53
N PHE A 624 6.28 -30.50 4.70
CA PHE A 624 6.67 -30.30 3.31
C PHE A 624 8.07 -29.66 3.18
N ARG A 625 8.34 -28.57 3.93
CA ARG A 625 9.67 -27.92 4.00
C ARG A 625 10.76 -28.94 4.35
N THR A 626 10.48 -29.77 5.35
CA THR A 626 11.41 -30.80 5.84
C THR A 626 11.74 -31.83 4.76
N CYS A 627 10.73 -32.34 4.06
CA CYS A 627 10.93 -33.30 2.99
C CYS A 627 11.65 -32.69 1.77
N CYS A 628 11.31 -31.46 1.39
CA CYS A 628 11.99 -30.73 0.31
C CYS A 628 13.49 -30.57 0.58
N ARG A 629 13.88 -30.29 1.83
CA ARG A 629 15.30 -30.25 2.25
C ARG A 629 15.97 -31.61 2.12
N TRP A 630 15.29 -32.68 2.53
CA TRP A 630 15.84 -34.04 2.46
C TRP A 630 16.15 -34.48 1.01
N LEU A 631 15.43 -33.89 0.04
CA LEU A 631 15.74 -34.08 -1.36
C LEU A 631 17.01 -33.37 -1.81
N GLN A 632 17.49 -32.30 -1.18
CA GLN A 632 18.69 -31.61 -1.69
C GLN A 632 19.96 -32.46 -1.57
N PRO A 633 20.85 -32.48 -2.58
CA PRO A 633 22.12 -33.19 -2.48
C PRO A 633 22.97 -32.60 -1.35
N MET A 634 23.41 -33.45 -0.41
CA MET A 634 24.31 -33.03 0.67
C MET A 634 25.60 -32.47 0.06
N SER A 635 25.88 -31.18 0.26
CA SER A 635 27.15 -30.60 -0.16
C SER A 635 28.28 -31.24 0.65
N ARG A 636 29.31 -31.75 -0.04
CA ARG A 636 30.48 -32.42 0.56
C ARG A 636 31.47 -31.45 1.25
N SER A 637 31.13 -30.18 1.43
CA SER A 637 32.06 -29.18 1.97
C SER A 637 31.69 -28.77 3.40
N THR A 638 31.98 -29.63 4.36
CA THR A 638 32.37 -29.18 5.70
C THR A 638 33.23 -30.24 6.37
N THR A 639 34.52 -29.99 6.47
CA THR A 639 35.41 -30.55 7.48
C THR A 639 34.99 -30.00 8.85
N ALA A 640 33.84 -30.46 9.33
CA ALA A 640 33.38 -30.34 10.70
C ALA A 640 32.56 -31.60 10.98
N ARG A 641 32.80 -32.21 12.14
CA ARG A 641 32.22 -33.48 12.59
C ARG A 641 30.78 -33.70 12.09
N HIS A 642 30.58 -34.82 11.38
CA HIS A 642 29.31 -35.48 11.05
C HIS A 642 28.00 -34.70 11.35
N PRO A 643 27.25 -34.27 10.32
CA PRO A 643 25.83 -33.90 10.47
C PRO A 643 24.87 -35.05 10.17
N ALA A 644 25.33 -36.31 10.10
CA ALA A 644 24.42 -37.47 10.12
C ALA A 644 23.73 -37.63 11.49
N THR A 645 24.18 -36.87 12.49
CA THR A 645 23.64 -36.82 13.86
C THR A 645 23.18 -35.42 14.27
N ALA A 646 23.18 -34.45 13.36
CA ALA A 646 22.80 -33.06 13.64
C ALA A 646 21.52 -32.65 12.88
N TRP A 647 20.50 -33.50 12.96
CA TRP A 647 19.19 -32.90 13.21
C TRP A 647 19.26 -32.42 14.67
N PRO A 648 18.87 -31.19 15.02
CA PRO A 648 18.51 -30.97 16.41
C PRO A 648 17.40 -31.98 16.69
N CYS A 649 17.66 -32.90 17.63
CA CYS A 649 16.69 -33.92 18.03
C CYS A 649 15.31 -33.30 18.34
N SER A 650 15.25 -31.99 18.60
CA SER A 650 14.04 -31.19 18.75
C SER A 650 13.18 -31.06 17.48
N VAL A 651 13.69 -30.99 16.25
CA VAL A 651 12.84 -30.86 15.03
C VAL A 651 12.25 -32.21 14.64
N THR A 652 13.03 -33.30 14.73
CA THR A 652 12.49 -34.65 14.55
C THR A 652 11.57 -35.03 15.71
N ALA A 653 11.88 -34.61 16.96
CA ALA A 653 10.98 -34.81 18.09
C ALA A 653 9.75 -33.91 18.03
N ALA A 654 9.80 -32.70 17.45
CA ALA A 654 8.65 -31.84 17.21
C ALA A 654 7.80 -32.36 16.06
N TRP A 655 8.41 -32.89 14.99
CA TRP A 655 7.73 -33.58 13.90
C TRP A 655 7.04 -34.86 14.38
N VAL A 656 7.74 -35.69 15.16
CA VAL A 656 7.17 -36.88 15.82
C VAL A 656 6.10 -36.46 16.83
N ALA A 657 6.32 -35.43 17.66
CA ALA A 657 5.34 -34.96 18.63
C ALA A 657 4.10 -34.36 17.96
N MET A 658 4.22 -33.57 16.88
CA MET A 658 3.06 -33.03 16.16
C MET A 658 2.30 -34.11 15.39
N ASN A 659 2.98 -35.12 14.81
CA ASN A 659 2.31 -36.23 14.14
C ASN A 659 1.82 -37.35 15.08
N TRP A 660 2.37 -37.48 16.31
CA TRP A 660 1.91 -38.47 17.31
C TRP A 660 0.98 -37.89 18.38
N ALA A 661 1.06 -36.60 18.72
CA ALA A 661 0.14 -35.96 19.68
C ALA A 661 -1.27 -35.77 19.09
N PHE A 662 -1.39 -35.73 17.76
CA PHE A 662 -2.66 -35.56 17.05
C PHE A 662 -2.88 -36.66 16.01
N PRO A 663 -3.26 -37.89 16.40
CA PRO A 663 -3.74 -38.89 15.45
C PRO A 663 -5.13 -38.47 14.88
N PRO A 664 -5.54 -39.00 13.71
CA PRO A 664 -6.85 -38.72 13.08
C PRO A 664 -8.08 -39.18 13.89
N THR A 665 -7.88 -39.72 15.10
CA THR A 665 -8.89 -40.44 15.89
C THR A 665 -9.40 -39.67 17.11
N TRP A 666 -9.11 -38.37 17.23
CA TRP A 666 -9.64 -37.52 18.31
C TRP A 666 -11.13 -37.15 18.19
N ILE A 667 -11.92 -37.86 17.37
CA ILE A 667 -13.39 -37.73 17.35
C ILE A 667 -14.05 -38.32 18.62
N TRP A 668 -13.33 -39.05 19.48
CA TRP A 668 -13.95 -39.74 20.61
C TRP A 668 -13.45 -39.27 21.96
N CYS A 669 -13.96 -38.13 22.43
CA CYS A 669 -13.95 -37.81 23.86
C CYS A 669 -15.17 -36.97 24.27
N SER A 670 -16.37 -37.52 24.10
CA SER A 670 -17.50 -37.21 24.98
C SER A 670 -17.45 -38.16 26.19
N SER A 671 -17.90 -37.65 27.33
CA SER A 671 -17.60 -38.05 28.70
C SER A 671 -18.14 -39.41 29.19
N THR A 672 -18.47 -40.37 28.33
CA THR A 672 -19.33 -41.52 28.73
C THR A 672 -18.71 -42.92 28.69
N MET A 673 -17.45 -43.14 28.30
CA MET A 673 -16.86 -44.50 28.27
C MET A 673 -15.48 -44.60 28.93
N ARG A 674 -15.43 -44.48 30.26
CA ARG A 674 -14.24 -44.77 31.08
C ARG A 674 -14.18 -46.19 31.68
N ARG A 675 -15.06 -47.10 31.27
CA ARG A 675 -15.06 -48.47 31.77
C ARG A 675 -15.08 -49.43 30.59
N SER A 676 -13.91 -49.99 30.29
CA SER A 676 -13.64 -51.28 29.63
C SER A 676 -12.55 -51.12 28.57
N MET A 677 -11.33 -51.58 28.85
CA MET A 677 -10.56 -52.47 27.97
C MET A 677 -9.12 -52.69 28.48
N PRO A 678 -8.63 -53.94 28.63
CA PRO A 678 -7.32 -54.25 29.21
C PRO A 678 -6.12 -54.06 28.24
N PHE A 679 -6.36 -53.68 26.98
CA PHE A 679 -5.39 -53.74 25.88
C PHE A 679 -4.25 -52.70 25.97
N LEU A 680 -4.37 -51.69 26.85
CA LEU A 680 -3.41 -50.60 27.00
C LEU A 680 -2.22 -50.89 27.93
N ARG A 681 -2.26 -51.97 28.73
CA ARG A 681 -1.17 -52.28 29.68
C ARG A 681 0.13 -52.75 29.02
N GLY A 682 0.07 -53.25 27.78
CA GLY A 682 1.26 -53.69 27.03
C GLY A 682 2.12 -52.55 26.47
N ARG A 683 1.51 -51.43 26.08
CA ARG A 683 2.20 -50.32 25.39
C ARG A 683 2.94 -49.35 26.33
N VAL A 684 2.54 -49.27 27.60
CA VAL A 684 3.21 -48.42 28.61
C VAL A 684 4.62 -48.92 28.95
N ARG A 685 4.95 -50.20 28.71
CA ARG A 685 6.31 -50.73 28.93
C ARG A 685 7.33 -50.23 27.91
N LEU A 686 6.91 -49.80 26.71
CA LEU A 686 7.85 -49.29 25.69
C LEU A 686 8.26 -47.83 25.96
N MET A 687 7.38 -47.01 26.55
CA MET A 687 7.65 -45.62 26.95
C MET A 687 8.72 -45.47 28.04
N ARG A 688 9.03 -46.53 28.82
CA ARG A 688 10.11 -46.46 29.83
C ARG A 688 11.51 -46.72 29.27
N ARG A 689 11.65 -47.22 28.04
CA ARG A 689 12.96 -47.50 27.41
C ARG A 689 13.45 -46.39 26.48
N VAL A 690 12.57 -45.52 26.00
CA VAL A 690 12.93 -44.35 25.21
C VAL A 690 12.48 -43.14 26.02
N GLY A 691 13.42 -42.47 26.69
CA GLY A 691 13.11 -41.39 27.63
C GLY A 691 12.20 -40.33 27.00
N THR A 692 11.02 -40.13 27.60
CA THR A 692 10.12 -39.02 27.25
C THR A 692 10.78 -37.68 27.57
N PRO A 693 10.89 -36.75 26.59
CA PRO A 693 11.33 -35.39 26.83
C PRO A 693 10.39 -34.65 27.80
N SER A 694 10.94 -33.73 28.59
CA SER A 694 10.21 -32.99 29.64
C SER A 694 9.01 -32.17 29.13
N TRP A 695 8.98 -31.78 27.85
CA TRP A 695 7.87 -30.98 27.30
C TRP A 695 6.54 -31.72 27.20
N CYS A 696 6.53 -33.06 27.15
CA CYS A 696 5.27 -33.83 27.03
C CYS A 696 4.40 -33.75 28.29
N ARG A 697 4.92 -33.23 29.41
CA ARG A 697 4.16 -33.08 30.67
C ARG A 697 3.34 -31.79 30.74
N ASN A 698 3.58 -30.82 29.85
CA ASN A 698 2.95 -29.49 29.93
C ASN A 698 1.89 -29.23 28.85
N TRP A 699 1.52 -30.24 28.06
CA TRP A 699 0.52 -30.11 26.99
C TRP A 699 -0.84 -30.74 27.34
N SER A 700 -1.00 -31.24 28.58
CA SER A 700 -2.25 -31.83 29.08
C SER A 700 -3.05 -30.91 30.00
N THR A 701 -2.78 -29.61 29.95
CA THR A 701 -3.54 -28.51 30.58
C THR A 701 -3.79 -27.48 29.51
#